data_AF-A0AAD1Y201-F1
#
_entry.id   AF-A0AAD1Y201-F1
#
_cell.length_a   1.000
_cell.length_b   1.000
_cell.length_c   1.000
_cell.angle_alpha   90.00
_cell.angle_beta   90.00
_cell.angle_gamma   90.00
#
_symmetry.space_group_name_H-M   'P 1'
#
loop_
_entity.id
_entity.type
_entity.pdbx_description
1 polymer ?
#
loop_
_entity_poly.entity_id
_entity_poly.type
_entity_poly.pdbx_seq_one_letter_code
_entity_poly.pdbx_strand_id
1 'polypeptide(L)'
;MDNNLLILDIIGLKQEGTKYRNSSLTCQVTMGGKKLSDLSLARKDHQLAIPLKDASASIQFNIFPMTNPKNRVGSISIPVQSFLDYHSTGTTDQWFTLFDYLEDDTFDGLLGENDSEAPMIQLRYLVGSGTITTSKYETKKESSPVKKSYTTSTVITTTKTLSKSSTKSSTQASTPVITSETYTVQTLTKDLRDNMNNLKGDLRSEQADTHNYEDSRVEQLAHLENVHNELQEEHINDQVRGKELKRLDKEISSEINITMADSENEKSSLQRQIEYTDELIQEKEPILAEKEQKKLELEEIVAQEPDINQMNLSQAAENLRAENENLKNKFVDSLGLVKNEREEKVKVFNEHADLVNSYNELVLKYGNLLNKIEGERNQAENERNSTHDEIDKEESNKVNLEHYVKTSTKAYDGNKNVTDALREDLNELKQHYSEFEQQISSFIASQTDEISSLQHELKLQADGIASLQRELSSSATKIMELHSGVDEQNAANLNAKLSSLITTLVTADKSRRQAQGLLENAQEGWSSKLKLFEDEASRMSRENANKKHAAEIDRLLTKLDKLNRERNQVANARDRIDARLATDKVRDAIDEGLLKEKEQLTLKHKWATDEMQKAQDDLEELVKLLSFKKDLLANQQEQLEQLRIDIELVRVKITECNGTIADLEAQIQELNLRIEELLRLIAVRDSEIEELQKQLDDRMKRIHELESQLDIARTSYVAIKGDQVDEMLAKYIKNCPVPVKRLGGGFYLFGLRKIYAKILNGKLVVGVGGGYMVIDKFIETYSEQELRKLRRIAKREGVSSIEELNLEAIALGPKSSTGRSPTAKSPTGKSPKGKTTTFSSKSSINGTARSSMSSTTKKVTKGANGMTTTTMTRTFRSTKN
;
A
#
# COMPACT_ATOMS: atom_id res chain seq x y z
N MET A 1 -11.55 -25.85 -40.97
CA MET A 1 -10.57 -24.90 -40.45
C MET A 1 -10.75 -23.64 -41.24
N ASP A 2 -11.61 -22.78 -40.73
CA ASP A 2 -12.02 -21.58 -41.41
C ASP A 2 -10.87 -20.57 -41.36
N ASN A 3 -10.70 -19.81 -42.43
CA ASN A 3 -9.61 -18.83 -42.54
C ASN A 3 -9.96 -17.58 -41.72
N ASN A 4 -9.96 -17.72 -40.40
CA ASN A 4 -10.21 -16.63 -39.48
C ASN A 4 -9.01 -15.68 -39.46
N LEU A 5 -9.31 -14.40 -39.63
CA LEU A 5 -8.35 -13.32 -39.70
C LEU A 5 -8.68 -12.31 -38.61
N LEU A 6 -7.71 -12.02 -37.76
CA LEU A 6 -7.78 -10.91 -36.83
C LEU A 6 -7.26 -9.66 -37.54
N ILE A 7 -8.11 -8.66 -37.74
CA ILE A 7 -7.68 -7.31 -38.09
C ILE A 7 -7.50 -6.57 -36.77
N LEU A 8 -6.28 -6.09 -36.53
CA LEU A 8 -5.84 -5.47 -35.29
C LEU A 8 -5.35 -4.05 -35.58
N ASP A 9 -5.74 -3.10 -34.73
CA ASP A 9 -5.33 -1.69 -34.75
C ASP A 9 -5.09 -1.24 -33.30
N ILE A 10 -4.23 -0.24 -33.08
CA ILE A 10 -3.85 0.21 -31.73
C ILE A 10 -4.23 1.68 -31.59
N ILE A 11 -5.22 1.95 -30.75
CA ILE A 11 -5.87 3.26 -30.66
C ILE A 11 -5.13 4.18 -29.68
N GLY A 12 -4.67 3.62 -28.56
CA GLY A 12 -4.19 4.41 -27.43
C GLY A 12 -3.42 3.62 -26.39
N LEU A 13 -2.81 4.37 -25.47
CA LEU A 13 -2.17 3.89 -24.26
C LEU A 13 -2.59 4.83 -23.13
N LYS A 14 -2.87 4.29 -21.94
CA LYS A 14 -3.09 5.04 -20.69
C LYS A 14 -2.08 4.52 -19.68
N GLN A 15 -1.25 5.42 -19.16
CA GLN A 15 -0.25 5.11 -18.15
C GLN A 15 -0.22 6.24 -17.14
N GLU A 16 -0.36 5.90 -15.87
CA GLU A 16 -0.32 6.87 -14.78
C GLU A 16 1.13 7.30 -14.51
N GLY A 17 1.34 8.60 -14.27
CA GLY A 17 2.60 9.16 -13.80
C GLY A 17 3.79 9.23 -14.78
N THR A 18 3.69 8.87 -16.06
CA THR A 18 4.87 8.80 -16.95
C THR A 18 5.04 9.92 -17.98
N LYS A 19 6.31 10.14 -18.37
CA LYS A 19 6.76 11.20 -19.29
C LYS A 19 6.58 10.86 -20.78
N TYR A 20 5.98 9.72 -21.13
CA TYR A 20 5.92 9.22 -22.51
C TYR A 20 4.62 9.63 -23.22
N ARG A 21 4.70 10.62 -24.12
CA ARG A 21 3.59 10.90 -25.05
C ARG A 21 3.39 9.74 -26.02
N ASN A 22 2.14 9.42 -26.38
CA ASN A 22 1.79 8.33 -27.32
C ASN A 22 2.58 8.36 -28.64
N SER A 23 3.01 9.55 -29.09
CA SER A 23 3.85 9.73 -30.27
C SER A 23 5.30 9.23 -30.14
N SER A 24 5.70 8.69 -28.98
CA SER A 24 7.06 8.24 -28.68
C SER A 24 7.18 6.72 -28.45
N LEU A 25 6.14 5.94 -28.75
CA LEU A 25 6.06 4.52 -28.44
C LEU A 25 5.84 3.63 -29.68
N THR A 26 6.31 2.39 -29.60
CA THR A 26 6.17 1.33 -30.60
C THR A 26 5.72 0.03 -29.95
N CYS A 27 4.66 -0.57 -30.47
CA CYS A 27 4.20 -1.90 -30.11
C CYS A 27 4.78 -2.94 -31.07
N GLN A 28 5.57 -3.87 -30.56
CA GLN A 28 6.02 -5.05 -31.30
C GLN A 28 5.02 -6.19 -31.10
N VAL A 29 4.41 -6.63 -32.20
CA VAL A 29 3.44 -7.74 -32.17
C VAL A 29 4.14 -9.04 -32.55
N THR A 30 4.09 -10.02 -31.68
CA THR A 30 4.65 -11.38 -31.82
C THR A 30 3.54 -12.42 -31.76
N MET A 31 3.71 -13.56 -32.44
CA MET A 31 2.81 -14.71 -32.32
C MET A 31 3.63 -16.00 -32.30
N GLY A 32 3.48 -16.81 -31.24
CA GLY A 32 4.32 -17.99 -31.02
C GLY A 32 5.83 -17.68 -31.05
N GLY A 33 6.24 -16.57 -30.40
CA GLY A 33 7.62 -16.06 -30.38
C GLY A 33 8.13 -15.46 -31.71
N LYS A 34 7.36 -15.50 -32.80
CA LYS A 34 7.74 -14.90 -34.09
C LYS A 34 7.18 -13.50 -34.21
N LYS A 35 8.05 -12.53 -34.47
CA LYS A 35 7.68 -11.14 -34.73
C LYS A 35 6.86 -11.03 -36.03
N LEU A 36 5.69 -10.41 -35.94
CA LEU A 36 4.78 -10.16 -37.07
C LEU A 36 4.98 -8.74 -37.62
N SER A 37 4.99 -7.72 -36.75
CA SER A 37 5.16 -6.32 -37.13
C SER A 37 5.62 -5.44 -35.95
N ASP A 38 6.09 -4.22 -36.24
CA ASP A 38 6.15 -3.12 -35.28
C ASP A 38 5.10 -2.07 -35.67
N LEU A 39 4.18 -1.77 -34.77
CA LEU A 39 3.14 -0.76 -34.92
C LEU A 39 3.55 0.50 -34.15
N SER A 40 3.57 1.66 -34.81
CA SER A 40 3.92 2.92 -34.16
C SER A 40 2.65 3.61 -33.65
N LEU A 41 2.55 3.80 -32.33
CA LEU A 41 1.43 4.50 -31.66
C LEU A 41 1.30 5.97 -32.09
N ALA A 42 2.31 6.52 -32.80
CA ALA A 42 2.28 7.85 -33.38
C ALA A 42 1.44 7.94 -34.69
N ARG A 43 1.06 6.82 -35.30
CA ARG A 43 0.41 6.76 -36.62
C ARG A 43 -0.94 6.05 -36.53
N LYS A 44 -2.03 6.76 -36.83
CA LYS A 44 -3.41 6.27 -36.78
C LYS A 44 -3.81 5.28 -37.91
N ASP A 45 -2.86 4.91 -38.77
CA ASP A 45 -3.14 4.23 -40.05
C ASP A 45 -2.48 2.85 -40.13
N HIS A 46 -2.35 2.11 -39.01
CA HIS A 46 -1.53 0.88 -38.94
C HIS A 46 -2.36 -0.35 -38.53
N GLN A 47 -3.26 -0.77 -39.42
CA GLN A 47 -3.96 -2.06 -39.31
C GLN A 47 -3.03 -3.23 -39.62
N LEU A 48 -3.01 -4.24 -38.76
CA LEU A 48 -2.28 -5.49 -38.89
C LEU A 48 -3.25 -6.66 -39.07
N ALA A 49 -3.07 -7.45 -40.13
CA ALA A 49 -3.88 -8.64 -40.41
C ALA A 49 -3.13 -9.90 -39.94
N ILE A 50 -3.62 -10.54 -38.86
CA ILE A 50 -3.00 -11.71 -38.23
C ILE A 50 -3.82 -12.97 -38.55
N PRO A 51 -3.25 -13.98 -39.24
CA PRO A 51 -3.97 -15.21 -39.58
C PRO A 51 -4.05 -16.18 -38.38
N LEU A 52 -5.25 -16.42 -37.87
CA LEU A 52 -5.51 -17.25 -36.68
C LEU A 52 -5.51 -18.75 -37.02
N LYS A 53 -4.36 -19.26 -37.49
CA LYS A 53 -4.22 -20.66 -37.93
C LYS A 53 -3.96 -21.66 -36.81
N ASP A 54 -3.40 -21.19 -35.70
CA ASP A 54 -3.01 -22.02 -34.57
C ASP A 54 -3.71 -21.49 -33.31
N ALA A 55 -4.74 -22.21 -32.88
CA ALA A 55 -5.51 -21.89 -31.69
C ALA A 55 -4.69 -21.98 -30.38
N SER A 56 -3.57 -22.72 -30.40
CA SER A 56 -2.69 -22.89 -29.23
C SER A 56 -1.61 -21.81 -29.11
N ALA A 57 -1.49 -20.92 -30.10
CA ALA A 57 -0.59 -19.78 -30.02
C ALA A 57 -1.18 -18.64 -29.18
N SER A 58 -0.33 -17.82 -28.58
CA SER A 58 -0.67 -16.48 -28.10
C SER A 58 -0.19 -15.41 -29.07
N ILE A 59 -0.93 -14.30 -29.12
CA ILE A 59 -0.51 -13.04 -29.74
C ILE A 59 -0.04 -12.13 -28.63
N GLN A 60 1.23 -11.76 -28.67
CA GLN A 60 1.88 -10.96 -27.65
C GLN A 60 2.20 -9.56 -28.18
N PHE A 61 1.97 -8.57 -27.32
CA PHE A 61 2.14 -7.15 -27.56
C PHE A 61 3.22 -6.64 -26.63
N ASN A 62 4.40 -6.31 -27.15
CA ASN A 62 5.51 -5.76 -26.36
C ASN A 62 5.64 -4.25 -26.64
N ILE A 63 5.45 -3.42 -25.62
CA ILE A 63 5.47 -1.96 -25.79
C ILE A 63 6.84 -1.39 -25.45
N PHE A 64 7.44 -0.63 -26.36
CA PHE A 64 8.77 -0.04 -26.22
C PHE A 64 8.76 1.46 -26.51
N PRO A 65 9.52 2.29 -25.77
CA PRO A 65 9.81 3.67 -26.15
C PRO A 65 10.74 3.71 -27.36
N MET A 66 10.38 4.52 -28.36
CA MET A 66 11.20 4.75 -29.56
C MET A 66 12.58 5.34 -29.22
N THR A 67 12.69 6.04 -28.09
CA THR A 67 13.96 6.61 -27.58
C THR A 67 14.87 5.56 -26.94
N ASN A 68 14.33 4.45 -26.44
CA ASN A 68 15.11 3.38 -25.80
C ASN A 68 14.41 2.02 -25.98
N PRO A 69 14.58 1.35 -27.13
CA PRO A 69 13.94 0.07 -27.42
C PRO A 69 14.47 -1.11 -26.58
N LYS A 70 15.40 -0.88 -25.65
CA LYS A 70 15.84 -1.89 -24.67
C LYS A 70 14.98 -1.89 -23.40
N ASN A 71 14.30 -0.80 -23.09
CA ASN A 71 13.47 -0.70 -21.89
C ASN A 71 12.01 -0.92 -22.29
N ARG A 72 11.43 -2.07 -21.97
CA ARG A 72 10.02 -2.34 -22.24
C ARG A 72 9.15 -1.54 -21.26
N VAL A 73 8.02 -1.02 -21.72
CA VAL A 73 6.98 -0.35 -20.90
C VAL A 73 6.05 -1.38 -20.24
N GLY A 74 5.83 -2.49 -20.93
CA GLY A 74 5.14 -3.69 -20.46
C GLY A 74 4.81 -4.61 -21.63
N SER A 75 4.26 -5.79 -21.36
CA SER A 75 3.70 -6.69 -22.37
C SER A 75 2.37 -7.32 -21.96
N ILE A 76 1.64 -7.83 -22.94
CA ILE A 76 0.49 -8.72 -22.73
C ILE A 76 0.45 -9.78 -23.85
N SER A 77 0.11 -11.02 -23.49
CA SER A 77 -0.02 -12.22 -24.32
C SER A 77 -1.46 -12.72 -24.29
N ILE A 78 -2.22 -12.47 -25.35
CA ILE A 78 -3.61 -12.89 -25.48
C ILE A 78 -3.67 -14.22 -26.25
N PRO A 79 -4.24 -15.31 -25.70
CA PRO A 79 -4.42 -16.56 -26.44
C PRO A 79 -5.24 -16.37 -27.72
N VAL A 80 -4.84 -17.01 -28.83
CA VAL A 80 -5.61 -17.00 -30.09
C VAL A 80 -7.01 -17.60 -29.88
N GLN A 81 -7.12 -18.61 -29.01
CA GLN A 81 -8.39 -19.21 -28.63
C GLN A 81 -9.39 -18.18 -28.08
N SER A 82 -8.95 -17.22 -27.26
CA SER A 82 -9.82 -16.16 -26.71
C SER A 82 -10.48 -15.34 -27.83
N PHE A 83 -9.73 -14.96 -28.86
CA PHE A 83 -10.29 -14.26 -30.04
C PHE A 83 -11.23 -15.14 -30.88
N LEU A 84 -11.06 -16.47 -30.87
CA LEU A 84 -11.93 -17.39 -31.59
C LEU A 84 -13.26 -17.64 -30.84
N ASP A 85 -13.21 -17.70 -29.51
CA ASP A 85 -14.38 -17.87 -28.64
C ASP A 85 -15.21 -16.58 -28.51
N TYR A 86 -14.58 -15.41 -28.67
CA TYR A 86 -15.27 -14.13 -28.64
C TYR A 86 -16.05 -13.84 -29.94
N HIS A 87 -17.32 -14.25 -29.95
CA HIS A 87 -18.21 -14.17 -31.12
C HIS A 87 -18.82 -12.77 -31.38
N SER A 88 -18.03 -11.70 -31.35
CA SER A 88 -18.49 -10.37 -31.75
C SER A 88 -18.59 -10.23 -33.27
N THR A 89 -19.74 -9.78 -33.79
CA THR A 89 -19.94 -9.52 -35.23
C THR A 89 -19.43 -8.16 -35.71
N GLY A 90 -18.69 -7.44 -34.87
CA GLY A 90 -18.21 -6.09 -35.15
C GLY A 90 -16.84 -5.80 -34.52
N THR A 91 -16.33 -4.61 -34.79
CA THR A 91 -15.08 -4.11 -34.22
C THR A 91 -15.25 -3.86 -32.72
N THR A 92 -14.36 -4.42 -31.91
CA THR A 92 -14.33 -4.22 -30.45
C THR A 92 -13.09 -3.40 -30.09
N ASP A 93 -13.28 -2.41 -29.21
CA ASP A 93 -12.21 -1.61 -28.60
C ASP A 93 -12.13 -1.99 -27.12
N GLN A 94 -11.00 -2.54 -26.67
CA GLN A 94 -10.82 -3.00 -25.28
C GLN A 94 -9.49 -2.49 -24.71
N TRP A 95 -9.51 -2.09 -23.44
CA TRP A 95 -8.33 -1.78 -22.64
C TRP A 95 -7.79 -3.03 -21.96
N PHE A 96 -6.47 -3.21 -22.04
CA PHE A 96 -5.73 -4.36 -21.53
C PHE A 96 -4.58 -3.90 -20.64
N THR A 97 -4.42 -4.49 -19.45
CA THR A 97 -3.26 -4.25 -18.58
C THR A 97 -1.95 -4.72 -19.24
N LEU A 98 -0.86 -4.00 -19.01
CA LEU A 98 0.48 -4.36 -19.47
C LEU A 98 1.35 -4.73 -18.26
N PHE A 99 1.96 -5.92 -18.31
CA PHE A 99 2.77 -6.47 -17.25
C PHE A 99 4.26 -6.21 -17.47
N ASP A 100 5.01 -5.95 -16.41
CA ASP A 100 6.47 -5.72 -16.48
C ASP A 100 7.24 -7.01 -16.83
N TYR A 101 6.76 -8.16 -16.35
CA TYR A 101 7.43 -9.46 -16.47
C TYR A 101 6.77 -10.34 -17.54
N LEU A 102 7.59 -11.08 -18.30
CA LEU A 102 7.11 -12.02 -19.33
C LEU A 102 6.39 -13.26 -18.76
N GLU A 103 6.62 -13.55 -17.49
CA GLU A 103 6.11 -14.75 -16.81
C GLU A 103 4.64 -14.59 -16.39
N ASP A 104 4.16 -13.35 -16.30
CA ASP A 104 2.83 -12.97 -15.82
C ASP A 104 1.99 -12.26 -16.90
N ASP A 105 2.52 -12.12 -18.13
CA ASP A 105 1.87 -11.32 -19.18
C ASP A 105 0.67 -12.01 -19.86
N THR A 106 0.22 -13.16 -19.38
CA THR A 106 -0.85 -13.94 -20.03
C THR A 106 -2.24 -13.43 -19.65
N PHE A 107 -3.00 -12.95 -20.64
CA PHE A 107 -4.37 -12.51 -20.44
C PHE A 107 -5.30 -13.67 -20.06
N ASP A 108 -5.89 -13.59 -18.86
CA ASP A 108 -6.85 -14.55 -18.29
C ASP A 108 -8.27 -13.99 -18.17
N GLY A 109 -8.47 -12.69 -18.43
CA GLY A 109 -9.76 -12.02 -18.44
C GLY A 109 -10.70 -12.37 -19.60
N LEU A 110 -11.86 -11.72 -19.63
CA LEU A 110 -12.86 -11.88 -20.69
C LEU A 110 -12.66 -10.83 -21.79
N LEU A 111 -12.62 -11.26 -23.05
CA LEU A 111 -12.66 -10.32 -24.17
C LEU A 111 -14.01 -9.56 -24.18
N GLY A 112 -13.93 -8.25 -24.39
CA GLY A 112 -15.06 -7.31 -24.30
C GLY A 112 -15.18 -6.55 -22.97
N GLU A 113 -14.44 -6.91 -21.93
CA GLU A 113 -14.42 -6.20 -20.63
C GLU A 113 -13.10 -5.42 -20.47
N ASN A 114 -13.16 -4.14 -20.10
CA ASN A 114 -11.95 -3.33 -19.95
C ASN A 114 -11.22 -3.64 -18.64
N ASP A 115 -9.90 -3.89 -18.73
CA ASP A 115 -9.05 -3.93 -17.54
C ASP A 115 -8.93 -2.54 -16.89
N SER A 116 -8.67 -2.51 -15.58
CA SER A 116 -8.64 -1.27 -14.79
C SER A 116 -7.24 -0.82 -14.35
N GLU A 117 -6.22 -1.68 -14.48
CA GLU A 117 -4.87 -1.44 -13.94
C GLU A 117 -3.97 -0.74 -14.97
N ALA A 118 -3.17 0.24 -14.51
CA ALA A 118 -2.21 0.95 -15.35
C ALA A 118 -0.78 0.39 -15.15
N PRO A 119 0.07 0.31 -16.19
CA PRO A 119 -0.15 0.77 -17.56
C PRO A 119 -1.10 -0.13 -18.37
N MET A 120 -1.91 0.46 -19.26
CA MET A 120 -2.84 -0.25 -20.13
C MET A 120 -2.80 0.22 -21.59
N ILE A 121 -3.12 -0.68 -22.51
CA ILE A 121 -3.19 -0.45 -23.96
C ILE A 121 -4.60 -0.64 -24.50
N GLN A 122 -5.04 0.25 -25.40
CA GLN A 122 -6.33 0.10 -26.09
C GLN A 122 -6.12 -0.56 -27.44
N LEU A 123 -6.60 -1.79 -27.56
CA LEU A 123 -6.59 -2.54 -28.81
C LEU A 123 -7.96 -2.48 -29.46
N ARG A 124 -7.96 -2.14 -30.75
CA ARG A 124 -9.12 -2.27 -31.64
C ARG A 124 -8.96 -3.54 -32.45
N TYR A 125 -9.92 -4.45 -32.38
CA TYR A 125 -9.84 -5.69 -33.14
C TYR A 125 -11.18 -6.12 -33.75
N LEU A 126 -11.07 -6.83 -34.88
CA LEU A 126 -12.18 -7.43 -35.61
C LEU A 126 -11.77 -8.85 -36.04
N VAL A 127 -12.52 -9.84 -35.58
CA VAL A 127 -12.34 -11.25 -35.97
C VAL A 127 -13.27 -11.54 -37.14
N GLY A 128 -12.70 -11.84 -38.32
CA GLY A 128 -13.49 -12.06 -39.54
C GLY A 128 -13.07 -13.31 -40.32
N SER A 129 -14.05 -14.05 -40.83
CA SER A 129 -13.86 -15.18 -41.76
C SER A 129 -13.63 -14.67 -43.20
N GLY A 130 -12.51 -13.95 -43.41
CA GLY A 130 -12.21 -13.25 -44.66
C GLY A 130 -11.06 -13.86 -45.46
N THR A 131 -11.29 -14.17 -46.74
CA THR A 131 -10.21 -14.45 -47.70
C THR A 131 -9.51 -13.15 -48.10
N ILE A 132 -8.27 -12.96 -47.62
CA ILE A 132 -7.43 -11.81 -48.00
C ILE A 132 -7.21 -11.83 -49.53
N THR A 133 -7.89 -10.94 -50.24
CA THR A 133 -7.50 -10.57 -51.60
C THR A 133 -6.39 -9.54 -51.50
N THR A 134 -5.13 -9.98 -51.60
CA THR A 134 -3.95 -9.11 -51.54
C THR A 134 -3.88 -8.21 -52.78
N SER A 135 -4.61 -7.11 -52.78
CA SER A 135 -4.35 -6.00 -53.70
C SER A 135 -3.01 -5.37 -53.33
N LYS A 136 -2.04 -5.48 -54.24
CA LYS A 136 -0.77 -4.75 -54.12
C LYS A 136 -1.09 -3.25 -54.14
N TYR A 137 -0.84 -2.56 -53.03
CA TYR A 137 -0.77 -1.10 -53.05
C TYR A 137 0.48 -0.67 -53.83
N GLU A 138 0.30 -0.36 -55.11
CA GLU A 138 1.32 0.33 -55.90
C GLU A 138 1.47 1.77 -55.38
N THR A 139 2.68 2.10 -54.92
CA THR A 139 3.07 3.47 -54.60
C THR A 139 3.08 4.33 -55.87
N LYS A 140 1.95 4.98 -56.17
CA LYS A 140 1.89 6.02 -57.19
C LYS A 140 2.70 7.24 -56.75
N LYS A 141 3.84 7.46 -57.42
CA LYS A 141 4.46 8.79 -57.51
C LYS A 141 3.59 9.66 -58.42
N GLU A 142 2.97 10.70 -57.88
CA GLU A 142 2.50 11.83 -58.69
C GLU A 142 3.27 13.10 -58.33
N SER A 143 3.61 13.86 -59.36
CA SER A 143 4.59 14.96 -59.34
C SER A 143 3.95 16.31 -59.09
N SER A 144 4.72 17.24 -58.53
CA SER A 144 4.34 18.64 -58.32
C SER A 144 3.89 19.35 -59.60
N PRO A 145 3.14 20.47 -59.45
CA PRO A 145 3.82 21.71 -59.81
C PRO A 145 3.61 22.90 -58.85
N VAL A 146 4.76 23.49 -58.48
CA VAL A 146 5.07 24.93 -58.51
C VAL A 146 4.14 25.95 -57.80
N LYS A 147 4.63 26.38 -56.63
CA LYS A 147 4.71 27.77 -56.09
C LYS A 147 3.49 28.71 -56.23
N LYS A 148 3.07 29.24 -55.07
CA LYS A 148 3.28 30.66 -54.71
C LYS A 148 3.44 30.81 -53.20
N SER A 149 4.41 31.63 -52.79
CA SER A 149 4.79 31.87 -51.40
C SER A 149 4.23 33.18 -50.90
N TYR A 150 3.69 33.20 -49.67
CA TYR A 150 3.76 34.38 -48.82
C TYR A 150 4.21 33.98 -47.42
N THR A 151 5.33 34.57 -47.01
CA THR A 151 5.99 34.36 -45.73
C THR A 151 5.43 35.34 -44.72
N THR A 152 4.96 34.90 -43.56
CA THR A 152 4.98 35.75 -42.35
C THR A 152 5.05 34.90 -41.09
N SER A 153 6.26 34.70 -40.58
CA SER A 153 6.46 34.31 -39.17
C SER A 153 6.31 35.56 -38.32
N THR A 154 5.56 35.52 -37.22
CA THR A 154 5.67 36.54 -36.16
C THR A 154 5.75 35.90 -34.80
N VAL A 155 6.89 36.10 -34.15
CA VAL A 155 7.16 35.71 -32.76
C VAL A 155 6.44 36.68 -31.84
N ILE A 156 5.59 36.21 -30.94
CA ILE A 156 5.04 37.06 -29.87
C ILE A 156 6.09 37.16 -28.77
N THR A 157 6.87 38.24 -28.82
CA THR A 157 7.82 38.62 -27.76
C THR A 157 7.11 39.56 -26.80
N THR A 158 6.91 39.13 -25.55
CA THR A 158 6.38 39.98 -24.48
C THR A 158 7.34 41.13 -24.18
N THR A 159 7.04 42.33 -24.70
CA THR A 159 7.80 43.55 -24.41
C THR A 159 6.98 44.52 -23.56
N LYS A 160 7.54 44.78 -22.38
CA LYS A 160 7.04 45.66 -21.33
C LYS A 160 7.16 47.13 -21.77
N THR A 161 6.05 47.83 -21.95
CA THR A 161 6.04 49.28 -22.20
C THR A 161 5.19 50.02 -21.18
N LEU A 162 5.84 50.84 -20.35
CA LEU A 162 5.17 51.87 -19.57
C LEU A 162 4.64 52.95 -20.52
N SER A 163 3.43 53.43 -20.30
CA SER A 163 3.00 54.76 -20.76
C SER A 163 2.33 55.53 -19.63
N LYS A 164 2.95 56.66 -19.26
CA LYS A 164 2.36 57.67 -18.36
C LYS A 164 1.54 58.67 -19.19
N SER A 165 0.34 58.99 -18.71
CA SER A 165 -0.33 60.27 -19.02
C SER A 165 -1.37 60.53 -17.90
N SER A 166 -1.11 61.28 -16.84
CA SER A 166 -0.75 62.71 -16.73
C SER A 166 -1.77 63.66 -17.36
N THR A 167 -2.71 64.12 -16.52
CA THR A 167 -3.29 65.48 -16.49
C THR A 167 -3.68 66.18 -17.80
N LYS A 168 -4.96 66.58 -17.89
CA LYS A 168 -5.32 68.01 -17.70
C LYS A 168 -6.83 68.21 -17.55
N SER A 169 -7.23 68.70 -16.38
CA SER A 169 -8.47 69.47 -16.21
C SER A 169 -8.37 70.76 -17.02
N SER A 170 -9.28 70.98 -17.98
CA SER A 170 -9.37 72.23 -18.74
C SER A 170 -10.80 72.76 -18.72
N THR A 171 -11.07 73.63 -17.76
CA THR A 171 -12.30 74.40 -17.65
C THR A 171 -12.51 75.28 -18.88
N GLN A 172 -13.50 74.97 -19.72
CA GLN A 172 -14.11 75.96 -20.61
C GLN A 172 -15.63 75.83 -20.57
N ALA A 173 -16.26 76.86 -20.00
CA ALA A 173 -17.70 77.00 -20.03
C ALA A 173 -18.11 77.54 -21.41
N SER A 174 -18.77 76.72 -22.21
CA SER A 174 -19.49 77.14 -23.41
C SER A 174 -20.99 77.04 -23.16
N THR A 175 -21.61 78.18 -22.86
CA THR A 175 -23.08 78.31 -22.79
C THR A 175 -23.71 77.91 -24.12
N PRO A 176 -24.63 76.93 -24.18
CA PRO A 176 -25.35 76.63 -25.41
C PRO A 176 -26.32 77.77 -25.72
N VAL A 177 -26.15 78.38 -26.89
CA VAL A 177 -27.09 79.38 -27.41
C VAL A 177 -28.38 78.66 -27.77
N ILE A 178 -29.47 79.00 -27.08
CA ILE A 178 -30.81 78.48 -27.38
C ILE A 178 -31.33 79.17 -28.65
N THR A 179 -31.02 78.61 -29.81
CA THR A 179 -31.76 78.89 -31.04
C THR A 179 -33.06 78.10 -31.00
N SER A 180 -34.19 78.81 -30.91
CA SER A 180 -35.53 78.21 -30.87
C SER A 180 -35.95 77.68 -32.25
N GLU A 181 -35.35 76.57 -32.68
CA GLU A 181 -35.88 75.81 -33.80
C GLU A 181 -37.21 75.18 -33.38
N THR A 182 -38.25 75.43 -34.19
CA THR A 182 -39.59 74.88 -33.95
C THR A 182 -39.58 73.38 -34.25
N TYR A 183 -39.26 72.57 -33.24
CA TYR A 183 -39.44 71.12 -33.30
C TYR A 183 -40.87 70.78 -33.71
N THR A 184 -41.04 70.26 -34.91
CA THR A 184 -42.33 69.70 -35.30
C THR A 184 -42.58 68.44 -34.48
N VAL A 185 -43.85 68.15 -34.17
CA VAL A 185 -44.22 66.96 -33.39
C VAL A 185 -43.67 65.68 -34.03
N GLN A 186 -43.54 65.63 -35.36
CA GLN A 186 -42.94 64.50 -36.06
C GLN A 186 -41.46 64.27 -35.72
N THR A 187 -40.65 65.33 -35.56
CA THR A 187 -39.25 65.21 -35.16
C THR A 187 -39.14 64.65 -33.76
N LEU A 188 -39.87 65.23 -32.80
CA LEU A 188 -39.94 64.75 -31.41
C LEU A 188 -40.43 63.29 -31.31
N THR A 189 -41.42 62.90 -32.13
CA THR A 189 -41.93 61.52 -32.14
C THR A 189 -40.91 60.54 -32.72
N LYS A 190 -40.10 60.99 -33.70
CA LYS A 190 -39.00 60.20 -34.26
C LYS A 190 -37.88 60.05 -33.24
N ASP A 191 -37.43 61.14 -32.63
CA ASP A 191 -36.32 61.11 -31.66
C ASP A 191 -36.70 60.28 -30.41
N LEU A 192 -37.95 60.34 -29.94
CA LEU A 192 -38.47 59.45 -28.89
C LEU A 192 -38.45 57.98 -29.31
N ARG A 193 -38.83 57.66 -30.56
CA ARG A 193 -38.81 56.29 -31.08
C ARG A 193 -37.37 55.77 -31.22
N ASP A 194 -36.47 56.60 -31.73
CA ASP A 194 -35.07 56.23 -31.95
C ASP A 194 -34.35 56.06 -30.59
N ASN A 195 -34.58 56.94 -29.61
CA ASN A 195 -34.11 56.76 -28.24
C ASN A 195 -34.69 55.51 -27.55
N MET A 196 -35.99 55.22 -27.74
CA MET A 196 -36.61 54.01 -27.19
C MET A 196 -36.10 52.73 -27.86
N ASN A 197 -35.74 52.79 -29.14
CA ASN A 197 -35.08 51.69 -29.85
C ASN A 197 -33.63 51.49 -29.37
N ASN A 198 -32.89 52.57 -29.14
CA ASN A 198 -31.53 52.52 -28.58
C ASN A 198 -31.55 51.90 -27.17
N LEU A 199 -32.39 52.41 -26.26
CA LEU A 199 -32.55 51.86 -24.90
C LEU A 199 -32.95 50.37 -24.92
N LYS A 200 -33.77 49.95 -25.88
CA LYS A 200 -34.14 48.54 -26.09
C LYS A 200 -32.99 47.70 -26.67
N GLY A 201 -32.07 48.33 -27.39
CA GLY A 201 -30.81 47.73 -27.84
C GLY A 201 -29.85 47.54 -26.66
N ASP A 202 -29.64 48.59 -25.87
CA ASP A 202 -28.76 48.60 -24.70
C ASP A 202 -29.21 47.53 -23.68
N LEU A 203 -30.50 47.51 -23.30
CA LEU A 203 -31.08 46.48 -22.43
C LEU A 203 -30.92 45.04 -22.97
N ARG A 204 -30.91 44.86 -24.30
CA ARG A 204 -30.69 43.55 -24.92
C ARG A 204 -29.21 43.16 -24.92
N SER A 205 -28.30 44.12 -25.05
CA SER A 205 -26.86 43.88 -24.89
C SER A 205 -26.56 43.49 -23.46
N GLU A 206 -27.04 44.27 -22.49
CA GLU A 206 -26.85 44.01 -21.06
C GLU A 206 -27.45 42.66 -20.65
N GLN A 207 -28.64 42.30 -21.14
CA GLN A 207 -29.22 40.97 -20.93
C GLN A 207 -28.36 39.84 -21.53
N ALA A 208 -27.81 40.03 -22.74
CA ALA A 208 -26.92 39.05 -23.37
C ALA A 208 -25.60 38.91 -22.60
N ASP A 209 -25.03 40.01 -22.13
CA ASP A 209 -23.82 40.02 -21.32
C ASP A 209 -24.04 39.32 -19.96
N THR A 210 -25.21 39.50 -19.32
CA THR A 210 -25.57 38.74 -18.12
C THR A 210 -25.70 37.24 -18.37
N HIS A 211 -26.31 36.82 -19.49
CA HIS A 211 -26.40 35.39 -19.83
C HIS A 211 -25.03 34.79 -20.15
N ASN A 212 -24.17 35.49 -20.91
CA ASN A 212 -22.80 35.05 -21.17
C ASN A 212 -21.99 34.88 -19.87
N TYR A 213 -22.22 35.74 -18.88
CA TYR A 213 -21.60 35.63 -17.55
C TYR A 213 -22.16 34.46 -16.74
N GLU A 214 -23.48 34.23 -16.76
CA GLU A 214 -24.11 33.07 -16.13
C GLU A 214 -23.60 31.75 -16.75
N ASP A 215 -23.55 31.64 -18.07
CA ASP A 215 -23.03 30.47 -18.78
C ASP A 215 -21.55 30.21 -18.42
N SER A 216 -20.72 31.26 -18.41
CA SER A 216 -19.32 31.17 -17.97
C SER A 216 -19.19 30.69 -16.52
N ARG A 217 -20.12 31.08 -15.64
CA ARG A 217 -20.16 30.64 -14.24
C ARG A 217 -20.62 29.19 -14.11
N VAL A 218 -21.55 28.74 -14.96
CA VAL A 218 -21.97 27.34 -15.03
C VAL A 218 -20.83 26.44 -15.51
N GLU A 219 -20.07 26.86 -16.53
CA GLU A 219 -18.86 26.13 -16.97
C GLU A 219 -17.81 26.03 -15.86
N GLN A 220 -17.57 27.11 -15.09
CA GLN A 220 -16.66 27.09 -13.95
C GLN A 220 -17.13 26.15 -12.82
N LEU A 221 -18.43 26.13 -12.52
CA LEU A 221 -19.00 25.21 -11.52
C LEU A 221 -18.91 23.75 -11.97
N ALA A 222 -19.21 23.45 -13.24
CA ALA A 222 -19.07 22.11 -13.81
C ALA A 222 -17.59 21.64 -13.82
N HIS A 223 -16.63 22.55 -14.04
CA HIS A 223 -15.22 22.22 -13.91
C HIS A 223 -14.82 21.90 -12.46
N LEU A 224 -15.31 22.68 -11.48
CA LEU A 224 -15.08 22.41 -10.06
C LEU A 224 -15.72 21.10 -9.59
N GLU A 225 -16.91 20.76 -10.09
CA GLU A 225 -17.58 19.47 -9.83
C GLU A 225 -16.75 18.29 -10.38
N ASN A 226 -16.22 18.40 -11.60
CA ASN A 226 -15.32 17.38 -12.15
C ASN A 226 -14.03 17.22 -11.31
N VAL A 227 -13.39 18.32 -10.91
CA VAL A 227 -12.19 18.28 -10.04
C VAL A 227 -12.51 17.69 -8.66
N HIS A 228 -13.71 17.94 -8.12
CA HIS A 228 -14.14 17.34 -6.86
C HIS A 228 -14.33 15.82 -7.00
N ASN A 229 -14.92 15.36 -8.10
CA ASN A 229 -15.08 13.94 -8.40
C ASN A 229 -13.73 13.24 -8.60
N GLU A 230 -12.80 13.84 -9.34
CA GLU A 230 -11.42 13.34 -9.51
C GLU A 230 -10.70 13.18 -8.16
N LEU A 231 -10.75 14.20 -7.28
CA LEU A 231 -10.18 14.14 -5.93
C LEU A 231 -10.86 13.08 -5.04
N GLN A 232 -12.15 12.84 -5.23
CA GLN A 232 -12.87 11.80 -4.48
C GLN A 232 -12.46 10.39 -4.95
N GLU A 233 -12.25 10.18 -6.25
CA GLU A 233 -11.71 8.94 -6.80
C GLU A 233 -10.26 8.68 -6.33
N GLU A 234 -9.39 9.70 -6.36
CA GLU A 234 -8.02 9.60 -5.80
C GLU A 234 -8.05 9.22 -4.32
N HIS A 235 -8.92 9.84 -3.51
CA HIS A 235 -9.04 9.51 -2.09
C HIS A 235 -9.51 8.06 -1.85
N ILE A 236 -10.40 7.54 -2.68
CA ILE A 236 -10.83 6.14 -2.61
C ILE A 236 -9.65 5.20 -2.96
N ASN A 237 -8.88 5.52 -4.01
CA ASN A 237 -7.70 4.74 -4.39
C ASN A 237 -6.63 4.74 -3.28
N ASP A 238 -6.36 5.88 -2.65
CA ASP A 238 -5.44 5.95 -1.50
C ASP A 238 -5.93 5.12 -0.31
N GLN A 239 -7.23 5.08 -0.03
CA GLN A 239 -7.79 4.19 1.00
C GLN A 239 -7.66 2.70 0.64
N VAL A 240 -7.83 2.32 -0.63
CA VAL A 240 -7.63 0.94 -1.10
C VAL A 240 -6.17 0.55 -0.97
N ARG A 241 -5.26 1.36 -1.50
CA ARG A 241 -3.81 1.17 -1.42
C ARG A 241 -3.31 1.12 0.03
N GLY A 242 -3.87 1.94 0.91
CA GLY A 242 -3.58 1.90 2.35
C GLY A 242 -4.05 0.62 3.05
N LYS A 243 -5.15 0.00 2.61
CA LYS A 243 -5.61 -1.32 3.09
C LYS A 243 -4.71 -2.45 2.56
N GLU A 244 -4.25 -2.34 1.32
CA GLU A 244 -3.36 -3.31 0.70
C GLU A 244 -1.95 -3.30 1.33
N LEU A 245 -1.37 -2.11 1.58
CA LEU A 245 -0.13 -1.99 2.34
C LEU A 245 -0.25 -2.61 3.76
N LYS A 246 -1.38 -2.41 4.45
CA LYS A 246 -1.66 -3.06 5.74
C LYS A 246 -1.86 -4.57 5.65
N ARG A 247 -2.20 -5.11 4.47
CA ARG A 247 -2.26 -6.55 4.21
C ARG A 247 -0.87 -7.11 3.98
N LEU A 248 -0.08 -6.48 3.11
CA LEU A 248 1.31 -6.86 2.84
C LEU A 248 2.18 -6.80 4.10
N ASP A 249 2.02 -5.77 4.95
CA ASP A 249 2.73 -5.66 6.22
C ASP A 249 2.42 -6.82 7.19
N LYS A 250 1.16 -7.28 7.23
CA LYS A 250 0.75 -8.47 7.99
C LYS A 250 1.30 -9.77 7.38
N GLU A 251 1.35 -9.85 6.05
CA GLU A 251 1.85 -11.01 5.31
C GLU A 251 3.37 -11.18 5.53
N ILE A 252 4.14 -10.11 5.31
CA ILE A 252 5.58 -10.01 5.63
C ILE A 252 5.83 -10.33 7.10
N SER A 253 5.04 -9.74 8.02
CA SER A 253 5.16 -10.05 9.45
C SER A 253 4.88 -11.54 9.75
N SER A 254 3.94 -12.17 9.05
CA SER A 254 3.66 -13.60 9.23
C SER A 254 4.79 -14.48 8.68
N GLU A 255 5.39 -14.11 7.55
CA GLU A 255 6.49 -14.83 6.92
C GLU A 255 7.81 -14.70 7.71
N ILE A 256 8.08 -13.53 8.28
CA ILE A 256 9.17 -13.33 9.27
C ILE A 256 8.96 -14.23 10.49
N ASN A 257 7.74 -14.33 11.03
CA ASN A 257 7.46 -15.20 12.17
C ASN A 257 7.62 -16.70 11.83
N ILE A 258 7.24 -17.13 10.62
CA ILE A 258 7.43 -18.51 10.15
C ILE A 258 8.93 -18.81 9.99
N THR A 259 9.68 -17.96 9.29
CA THR A 259 11.12 -18.15 9.08
C THR A 259 11.92 -18.09 10.39
N MET A 260 11.53 -17.24 11.34
CA MET A 260 12.08 -17.28 12.70
C MET A 260 11.80 -18.62 13.40
N ALA A 261 10.56 -19.12 13.36
CA ALA A 261 10.21 -20.41 13.96
C ALA A 261 10.97 -21.59 13.33
N ASP A 262 11.15 -21.59 12.01
CA ASP A 262 11.96 -22.59 11.30
C ASP A 262 13.44 -22.50 11.69
N SER A 263 14.00 -21.30 11.84
CA SER A 263 15.38 -21.13 12.32
C SER A 263 15.58 -21.60 13.77
N GLU A 264 14.59 -21.42 14.65
CA GLU A 264 14.62 -21.90 16.04
C GLU A 264 14.48 -23.44 16.09
N ASN A 265 13.71 -24.03 15.18
CA ASN A 265 13.60 -25.47 14.98
C ASN A 265 14.92 -26.08 14.46
N GLU A 266 15.56 -25.44 13.47
CA GLU A 266 16.86 -25.88 12.94
C GLU A 266 17.96 -25.78 14.01
N LYS A 267 18.04 -24.65 14.71
CA LYS A 267 18.92 -24.46 15.88
C LYS A 267 18.69 -25.53 16.95
N SER A 268 17.43 -25.87 17.24
CA SER A 268 17.09 -26.97 18.16
C SER A 268 17.49 -28.36 17.64
N SER A 269 17.46 -28.56 16.33
CA SER A 269 17.94 -29.80 15.68
C SER A 269 19.46 -29.93 15.77
N LEU A 270 20.19 -28.85 15.44
CA LEU A 270 21.66 -28.77 15.56
C LEU A 270 22.12 -28.95 17.02
N GLN A 271 21.43 -28.33 17.98
CA GLN A 271 21.71 -28.50 19.41
C GLN A 271 21.60 -29.98 19.84
N ARG A 272 20.57 -30.71 19.39
CA ARG A 272 20.44 -32.16 19.65
C ARG A 272 21.51 -32.99 18.94
N GLN A 273 21.96 -32.58 17.75
CA GLN A 273 23.07 -33.25 17.07
C GLN A 273 24.38 -33.08 17.84
N ILE A 274 24.64 -31.88 18.37
CA ILE A 274 25.81 -31.60 19.23
C ILE A 274 25.75 -32.46 20.49
N GLU A 275 24.63 -32.45 21.22
CA GLU A 275 24.42 -33.28 22.41
C GLU A 275 24.62 -34.78 22.13
N TYR A 276 24.11 -35.27 21.00
CA TYR A 276 24.31 -36.67 20.55
C TYR A 276 25.77 -36.98 20.20
N THR A 277 26.51 -36.04 19.59
CA THR A 277 27.95 -36.22 19.34
C THR A 277 28.77 -36.19 20.63
N ASP A 278 28.39 -35.38 21.62
CA ASP A 278 29.05 -35.34 22.93
C ASP A 278 28.80 -36.62 23.74
N GLU A 279 27.58 -37.18 23.71
CA GLU A 279 27.29 -38.51 24.27
C GLU A 279 28.14 -39.60 23.59
N LEU A 280 28.24 -39.58 22.25
CA LEU A 280 29.10 -40.51 21.50
C LEU A 280 30.58 -40.36 21.86
N ILE A 281 31.07 -39.14 22.10
CA ILE A 281 32.46 -38.91 22.54
C ILE A 281 32.67 -39.52 23.93
N GLN A 282 31.78 -39.24 24.89
CA GLN A 282 31.84 -39.81 26.25
C GLN A 282 31.74 -41.35 26.26
N GLU A 283 30.97 -41.97 25.35
CA GLU A 283 30.91 -43.43 25.21
C GLU A 283 32.24 -44.02 24.67
N LYS A 284 32.94 -43.27 23.80
CA LYS A 284 34.16 -43.74 23.12
C LYS A 284 35.42 -43.61 23.95
N GLU A 285 35.51 -42.60 24.83
CA GLU A 285 36.66 -42.38 25.72
C GLU A 285 37.07 -43.63 26.55
N PRO A 286 36.16 -44.32 27.29
CA PRO A 286 36.54 -45.50 28.08
C PRO A 286 36.97 -46.68 27.19
N ILE A 287 36.42 -46.82 25.98
CA ILE A 287 36.82 -47.87 25.02
C ILE A 287 38.23 -47.61 24.50
N LEU A 288 38.61 -46.33 24.34
CA LEU A 288 39.93 -45.93 23.91
C LEU A 288 40.97 -46.18 25.02
N ALA A 289 40.63 -45.84 26.27
CA ALA A 289 41.43 -46.18 27.45
C ALA A 289 41.62 -47.71 27.63
N GLU A 290 40.56 -48.52 27.46
CA GLU A 290 40.65 -49.99 27.53
C GLU A 290 41.56 -50.57 26.43
N LYS A 291 41.54 -49.99 25.23
CA LYS A 291 42.45 -50.37 24.14
C LYS A 291 43.90 -50.02 24.43
N GLU A 292 44.18 -48.87 25.06
CA GLU A 292 45.54 -48.52 25.48
C GLU A 292 46.03 -49.43 26.61
N GLN A 293 45.17 -49.81 27.55
CA GLN A 293 45.50 -50.78 28.60
C GLN A 293 45.83 -52.16 28.02
N LYS A 294 45.00 -52.70 27.12
CA LYS A 294 45.26 -54.00 26.45
C LYS A 294 46.51 -53.96 25.57
N LYS A 295 46.86 -52.80 25.01
CA LYS A 295 48.11 -52.61 24.27
C LYS A 295 49.32 -52.69 25.20
N LEU A 296 49.24 -52.15 26.41
CA LEU A 296 50.30 -52.26 27.43
C LEU A 296 50.47 -53.72 27.91
N GLU A 297 49.37 -54.43 28.15
CA GLU A 297 49.40 -55.87 28.51
C GLU A 297 50.05 -56.74 27.40
N LEU A 298 49.76 -56.45 26.13
CA LEU A 298 50.40 -57.13 24.99
C LEU A 298 51.88 -56.75 24.82
N GLU A 299 52.25 -55.49 25.09
CA GLU A 299 53.66 -55.03 25.11
C GLU A 299 54.45 -55.69 26.27
N GLU A 300 53.81 -56.09 27.37
CA GLU A 300 54.42 -56.78 28.51
C GLU A 300 54.63 -58.29 28.25
N ILE A 301 53.67 -58.99 27.63
CA ILE A 301 53.77 -60.42 27.32
C ILE A 301 54.90 -60.70 26.30
N VAL A 302 55.15 -59.79 25.36
CA VAL A 302 56.20 -59.92 24.33
C VAL A 302 57.62 -59.68 24.90
N ALA A 303 57.75 -59.22 26.15
CA ALA A 303 59.04 -58.89 26.76
C ALA A 303 59.69 -60.02 27.57
N GLN A 304 59.07 -61.21 27.68
CA GLN A 304 59.54 -62.31 28.55
C GLN A 304 59.80 -63.64 27.83
N GLU A 305 60.81 -63.72 26.95
CA GLU A 305 61.48 -65.00 26.64
C GLU A 305 62.86 -64.81 25.99
N PRO A 306 63.92 -65.41 26.57
CA PRO A 306 65.04 -65.91 25.77
C PRO A 306 65.60 -67.28 26.24
N ASP A 307 65.73 -68.20 25.29
CA ASP A 307 66.61 -69.39 25.17
C ASP A 307 67.16 -70.15 26.40
N ILE A 308 67.19 -71.49 26.31
CA ILE A 308 68.45 -72.30 26.33
C ILE A 308 68.23 -73.78 25.99
N ASN A 309 69.24 -74.39 25.37
CA ASN A 309 69.28 -75.77 24.86
C ASN A 309 70.14 -76.72 25.74
N GLN A 310 69.77 -78.02 25.73
CA GLN A 310 70.63 -79.22 25.85
C GLN A 310 71.26 -79.76 27.17
N MET A 311 71.34 -81.12 27.14
CA MET A 311 72.27 -82.07 27.81
C MET A 311 72.10 -82.48 29.29
N ASN A 312 71.80 -83.78 29.50
CA ASN A 312 72.87 -84.78 29.72
C ASN A 312 72.41 -86.25 29.63
N LEU A 313 73.13 -87.09 28.87
CA LEU A 313 73.13 -88.55 29.02
C LEU A 313 74.32 -88.96 29.88
N SER A 314 74.10 -89.64 31.01
CA SER A 314 75.18 -90.24 31.81
C SER A 314 74.75 -91.49 32.59
N GLN A 315 73.98 -92.38 31.94
CA GLN A 315 73.54 -93.64 32.57
C GLN A 315 73.41 -94.83 31.59
N ALA A 316 74.02 -94.72 30.40
CA ALA A 316 74.01 -95.77 29.38
C ALA A 316 75.38 -96.42 29.11
N ALA A 317 76.46 -95.92 29.74
CA ALA A 317 77.82 -96.46 29.58
C ALA A 317 78.01 -97.85 30.21
N GLU A 318 77.14 -98.24 31.15
CA GLU A 318 77.18 -99.56 31.80
C GLU A 318 76.58 -100.67 30.92
N ASN A 319 75.70 -100.30 29.97
CA ASN A 319 75.07 -101.22 29.02
C ASN A 319 75.99 -101.59 27.84
N LEU A 320 77.14 -100.91 27.68
CA LEU A 320 78.14 -101.21 26.63
C LEU A 320 78.84 -102.56 26.81
N ARG A 321 78.53 -103.33 27.88
CA ARG A 321 78.91 -104.75 28.02
C ARG A 321 77.87 -105.74 27.49
N ALA A 322 76.62 -105.32 27.30
CA ALA A 322 75.60 -106.08 26.55
C ALA A 322 75.71 -105.87 25.03
N GLU A 323 76.51 -104.89 24.60
CA GLU A 323 76.67 -104.45 23.21
C GLU A 323 77.17 -105.53 22.24
N ASN A 324 77.94 -106.51 22.72
CA ASN A 324 78.56 -107.54 21.87
C ASN A 324 77.63 -108.70 21.45
N GLU A 325 76.56 -109.00 22.21
CA GLU A 325 75.53 -109.95 21.75
C GLU A 325 74.53 -109.26 20.80
N ASN A 326 74.13 -108.02 21.12
CA ASN A 326 73.16 -107.31 20.30
C ASN A 326 73.70 -106.91 18.91
N LEU A 327 75.03 -106.89 18.72
CA LEU A 327 75.66 -106.72 17.40
C LEU A 327 75.23 -107.77 16.36
N LYS A 328 74.73 -108.93 16.79
CA LYS A 328 74.19 -109.97 15.90
C LYS A 328 72.77 -109.65 15.40
N ASN A 329 71.95 -109.00 16.24
CA ASN A 329 70.65 -108.45 15.84
C ASN A 329 70.83 -107.17 15.01
N LYS A 330 71.85 -106.34 15.30
CA LYS A 330 72.16 -105.11 14.56
C LYS A 330 72.29 -105.29 13.03
N PHE A 331 72.55 -106.51 12.51
CA PHE A 331 72.54 -106.74 11.06
C PHE A 331 71.11 -106.86 10.49
N VAL A 332 70.17 -107.49 11.20
CA VAL A 332 68.74 -107.50 10.85
C VAL A 332 68.14 -106.11 11.09
N ASP A 333 68.50 -105.46 12.21
CA ASP A 333 68.12 -104.09 12.46
C ASP A 333 68.75 -103.11 11.46
N SER A 334 69.88 -103.41 10.80
CA SER A 334 70.45 -102.51 9.77
C SER A 334 69.57 -102.41 8.52
N LEU A 335 68.82 -103.47 8.19
CA LEU A 335 67.75 -103.43 7.18
C LEU A 335 66.53 -102.65 7.68
N GLY A 336 66.23 -102.74 8.98
CA GLY A 336 65.27 -101.86 9.66
C GLY A 336 65.71 -100.39 9.69
N LEU A 337 67.00 -100.11 9.84
CA LEU A 337 67.60 -98.78 9.90
C LEU A 337 67.66 -98.13 8.53
N VAL A 338 67.86 -98.87 7.44
CA VAL A 338 67.69 -98.32 6.07
C VAL A 338 66.23 -97.99 5.78
N LYS A 339 65.28 -98.73 6.38
CA LYS A 339 63.85 -98.43 6.31
C LYS A 339 63.48 -97.22 7.17
N ASN A 340 63.98 -97.15 8.41
CA ASN A 340 63.82 -95.99 9.30
C ASN A 340 64.53 -94.76 8.74
N GLU A 341 65.72 -94.86 8.15
CA GLU A 341 66.38 -93.76 7.43
C GLU A 341 65.54 -93.30 6.23
N ARG A 342 64.83 -94.20 5.55
CA ARG A 342 63.89 -93.81 4.49
C ARG A 342 62.68 -93.09 5.07
N GLU A 343 62.10 -93.59 6.15
CA GLU A 343 60.94 -92.97 6.82
C GLU A 343 61.32 -91.64 7.50
N GLU A 344 62.56 -91.51 7.98
CA GLU A 344 63.15 -90.31 8.59
C GLU A 344 63.60 -89.30 7.51
N LYS A 345 64.16 -89.75 6.38
CA LYS A 345 64.36 -88.88 5.21
C LYS A 345 63.04 -88.44 4.60
N VAL A 346 61.99 -89.27 4.62
CA VAL A 346 60.62 -88.86 4.23
C VAL A 346 60.04 -87.88 5.25
N LYS A 347 60.26 -88.05 6.55
CA LYS A 347 59.91 -87.02 7.56
C LYS A 347 60.64 -85.72 7.30
N VAL A 348 61.96 -85.73 7.14
CA VAL A 348 62.75 -84.53 6.82
C VAL A 348 62.31 -83.91 5.48
N PHE A 349 61.90 -84.71 4.49
CA PHE A 349 61.36 -84.20 3.22
C PHE A 349 59.97 -83.59 3.40
N ASN A 350 59.12 -84.14 4.27
CA ASN A 350 57.81 -83.59 4.61
C ASN A 350 57.95 -82.33 5.48
N GLU A 351 58.83 -82.32 6.49
CA GLU A 351 59.19 -81.15 7.29
C GLU A 351 59.81 -80.05 6.43
N HIS A 352 60.61 -80.41 5.42
CA HIS A 352 61.12 -79.45 4.43
C HIS A 352 60.01 -78.95 3.49
N ALA A 353 59.06 -79.80 3.08
CA ALA A 353 57.89 -79.38 2.32
C ALA A 353 56.99 -78.44 3.14
N ASP A 354 56.77 -78.73 4.42
CA ASP A 354 56.03 -77.89 5.36
C ASP A 354 56.75 -76.55 5.62
N LEU A 355 58.08 -76.56 5.72
CA LEU A 355 58.89 -75.35 5.82
C LEU A 355 58.84 -74.52 4.52
N VAL A 356 58.86 -75.16 3.35
CA VAL A 356 58.70 -74.51 2.05
C VAL A 356 57.28 -73.95 1.89
N ASN A 357 56.25 -74.67 2.36
CA ASN A 357 54.87 -74.18 2.38
C ASN A 357 54.72 -72.98 3.33
N SER A 358 55.28 -73.05 4.54
CA SER A 358 55.32 -71.95 5.50
C SER A 358 56.07 -70.73 4.97
N TYR A 359 57.19 -70.94 4.25
CA TYR A 359 57.91 -69.88 3.55
C TYR A 359 57.07 -69.26 2.44
N ASN A 360 56.37 -70.06 1.64
CA ASN A 360 55.47 -69.58 0.58
C ASN A 360 54.27 -68.81 1.16
N GLU A 361 53.67 -69.26 2.26
CA GLU A 361 52.65 -68.51 3.00
C GLU A 361 53.20 -67.18 3.53
N LEU A 362 54.43 -67.16 4.04
CA LEU A 362 55.08 -65.95 4.52
C LEU A 362 55.35 -64.96 3.37
N VAL A 363 55.80 -65.45 2.21
CA VAL A 363 55.98 -64.66 0.98
C VAL A 363 54.64 -64.10 0.49
N LEU A 364 53.57 -64.90 0.47
CA LEU A 364 52.22 -64.43 0.13
C LEU A 364 51.72 -63.38 1.12
N LYS A 365 51.97 -63.56 2.42
CA LYS A 365 51.61 -62.61 3.48
C LYS A 365 52.35 -61.27 3.30
N TYR A 366 53.64 -61.30 2.98
CA TYR A 366 54.41 -60.07 2.67
C TYR A 366 53.97 -59.43 1.34
N GLY A 367 53.66 -60.22 0.31
CA GLY A 367 53.11 -59.71 -0.95
C GLY A 367 51.76 -59.00 -0.74
N ASN A 368 50.86 -59.58 0.06
CA ASN A 368 49.60 -58.95 0.44
C ASN A 368 49.80 -57.68 1.27
N LEU A 369 50.82 -57.63 2.15
CA LEU A 369 51.16 -56.43 2.90
C LEU A 369 51.70 -55.31 2.00
N LEU A 370 52.56 -55.65 1.04
CA LEU A 370 53.07 -54.73 0.01
C LEU A 370 51.93 -54.16 -0.84
N ASN A 371 51.06 -55.02 -1.39
CA ASN A 371 49.89 -54.60 -2.16
C ASN A 371 48.95 -53.68 -1.35
N LYS A 372 48.81 -53.94 -0.04
CA LYS A 372 48.03 -53.07 0.85
C LYS A 372 48.69 -51.70 1.04
N ILE A 373 49.98 -51.65 1.31
CA ILE A 373 50.75 -50.40 1.46
C ILE A 373 50.74 -49.59 0.16
N GLU A 374 50.82 -50.25 -0.99
CA GLU A 374 50.76 -49.59 -2.30
C GLU A 374 49.35 -49.08 -2.62
N GLY A 375 48.30 -49.79 -2.19
CA GLY A 375 46.92 -49.29 -2.21
C GLY A 375 46.71 -48.05 -1.33
N GLU A 376 47.18 -48.09 -0.07
CA GLU A 376 47.12 -46.96 0.86
C GLU A 376 47.91 -45.75 0.35
N ARG A 377 49.07 -45.96 -0.27
CA ARG A 377 49.84 -44.91 -0.95
C ARG A 377 49.06 -44.30 -2.11
N ASN A 378 48.51 -45.11 -3.01
CA ASN A 378 47.76 -44.62 -4.17
C ASN A 378 46.50 -43.84 -3.74
N GLN A 379 45.86 -44.25 -2.64
CA GLN A 379 44.77 -43.49 -2.05
C GLN A 379 45.25 -42.11 -1.56
N ALA A 380 46.32 -42.03 -0.77
CA ALA A 380 46.87 -40.76 -0.30
C ALA A 380 47.38 -39.85 -1.45
N GLU A 381 47.88 -40.44 -2.54
CA GLU A 381 48.32 -39.72 -3.74
C GLU A 381 47.11 -39.13 -4.51
N ASN A 382 45.98 -39.85 -4.56
CA ASN A 382 44.70 -39.34 -5.10
C ASN A 382 44.06 -38.26 -4.21
N GLU A 383 44.03 -38.45 -2.88
CA GLU A 383 43.53 -37.46 -1.92
C GLU A 383 44.32 -36.15 -2.02
N ARG A 384 45.66 -36.23 -2.10
CA ARG A 384 46.53 -35.08 -2.34
C ARG A 384 46.18 -34.35 -3.64
N ASN A 385 45.97 -35.07 -4.74
CA ASN A 385 45.61 -34.45 -6.02
C ASN A 385 44.23 -33.76 -5.94
N SER A 386 43.25 -34.38 -5.27
CA SER A 386 41.94 -33.76 -5.03
C SER A 386 42.05 -32.43 -4.25
N THR A 387 42.87 -32.39 -3.19
CA THR A 387 43.10 -31.14 -2.44
C THR A 387 43.81 -30.07 -3.26
N HIS A 388 44.62 -30.45 -4.25
CA HIS A 388 45.27 -29.48 -5.14
C HIS A 388 44.27 -28.84 -6.11
N ASP A 389 43.38 -29.65 -6.70
CA ASP A 389 42.27 -29.20 -7.55
C ASP A 389 41.22 -28.37 -6.79
N GLU A 390 41.17 -28.43 -5.47
CA GLU A 390 40.33 -27.59 -4.61
C GLU A 390 40.99 -26.24 -4.33
N ILE A 391 42.29 -26.21 -4.03
CA ILE A 391 43.08 -24.97 -3.84
C ILE A 391 43.06 -24.11 -5.11
N ASP A 392 43.25 -24.70 -6.30
CA ASP A 392 43.22 -23.97 -7.58
C ASP A 392 41.81 -23.37 -7.89
N LYS A 393 40.74 -23.99 -7.37
CA LYS A 393 39.38 -23.44 -7.42
C LYS A 393 39.17 -22.31 -6.43
N GLU A 394 39.67 -22.42 -5.20
CA GLU A 394 39.61 -21.33 -4.22
C GLU A 394 40.37 -20.08 -4.70
N GLU A 395 41.54 -20.26 -5.31
CA GLU A 395 42.34 -19.15 -5.84
C GLU A 395 41.64 -18.47 -7.04
N SER A 396 40.96 -19.26 -7.89
CA SER A 396 40.08 -18.73 -8.95
C SER A 396 38.86 -17.99 -8.38
N ASN A 397 38.25 -18.51 -7.31
CA ASN A 397 37.10 -17.89 -6.63
C ASN A 397 37.49 -16.56 -5.95
N LYS A 398 38.70 -16.46 -5.41
CA LYS A 398 39.23 -15.21 -4.83
C LYS A 398 39.32 -14.09 -5.86
N VAL A 399 39.79 -14.38 -7.08
CA VAL A 399 39.84 -13.39 -8.18
C VAL A 399 38.42 -12.94 -8.58
N ASN A 400 37.45 -13.86 -8.61
CA ASN A 400 36.05 -13.52 -8.85
C ASN A 400 35.46 -12.67 -7.71
N LEU A 401 35.84 -12.94 -6.46
CA LEU A 401 35.39 -12.17 -5.29
C LEU A 401 35.96 -10.73 -5.31
N GLU A 402 37.24 -10.56 -5.65
CA GLU A 402 37.86 -9.24 -5.83
C GLU A 402 37.19 -8.44 -6.97
N HIS A 403 36.84 -9.10 -8.08
CA HIS A 403 36.03 -8.46 -9.12
C HIS A 403 34.64 -8.08 -8.59
N TYR A 404 33.95 -8.99 -7.89
CA TYR A 404 32.61 -8.75 -7.37
C TYR A 404 32.58 -7.56 -6.41
N VAL A 405 33.50 -7.52 -5.43
CA VAL A 405 33.68 -6.37 -4.53
C VAL A 405 33.90 -5.08 -5.32
N LYS A 406 34.80 -5.07 -6.30
CA LYS A 406 35.10 -3.87 -7.12
C LYS A 406 33.92 -3.42 -7.99
N THR A 407 33.02 -4.33 -8.36
CA THR A 407 31.78 -4.01 -9.08
C THR A 407 30.72 -3.47 -8.12
N SER A 408 30.61 -4.08 -6.94
CA SER A 408 29.68 -3.68 -5.88
C SER A 408 30.05 -2.31 -5.29
N THR A 409 31.33 -1.98 -5.10
CA THR A 409 31.76 -0.62 -4.72
C THR A 409 31.34 0.43 -5.75
N LYS A 410 31.48 0.13 -7.06
CA LYS A 410 31.01 1.04 -8.12
C LYS A 410 29.48 1.20 -8.13
N ALA A 411 28.74 0.13 -7.83
CA ALA A 411 27.29 0.18 -7.70
C ALA A 411 26.87 1.00 -6.46
N TYR A 412 27.59 0.86 -5.35
CA TYR A 412 27.41 1.67 -4.15
C TYR A 412 27.67 3.15 -4.41
N ASP A 413 28.79 3.51 -5.05
CA ASP A 413 29.10 4.89 -5.44
C ASP A 413 28.04 5.46 -6.41
N GLY A 414 27.56 4.65 -7.35
CA GLY A 414 26.45 5.01 -8.24
C GLY A 414 25.14 5.29 -7.49
N ASN A 415 24.74 4.37 -6.59
CA ASN A 415 23.53 4.52 -5.78
C ASN A 415 23.63 5.69 -4.80
N LYS A 416 24.84 5.99 -4.28
CA LYS A 416 25.11 7.16 -3.45
C LYS A 416 24.86 8.45 -4.23
N ASN A 417 25.41 8.57 -5.45
CA ASN A 417 25.16 9.74 -6.30
C ASN A 417 23.67 9.90 -6.63
N VAL A 418 22.93 8.81 -6.80
CA VAL A 418 21.47 8.84 -7.01
C VAL A 418 20.73 9.28 -5.74
N THR A 419 21.15 8.83 -4.55
CA THR A 419 20.53 9.28 -3.28
C THR A 419 20.87 10.74 -2.95
N ASP A 420 22.06 11.21 -3.28
CA ASP A 420 22.43 12.62 -3.14
C ASP A 420 21.61 13.50 -4.12
N ALA A 421 21.40 13.06 -5.38
CA ALA A 421 20.53 13.76 -6.33
C ALA A 421 19.05 13.78 -5.90
N LEU A 422 18.49 12.64 -5.48
CA LEU A 422 17.12 12.58 -4.94
C LEU A 422 16.94 13.45 -3.68
N ARG A 423 18.00 13.67 -2.91
CA ARG A 423 17.99 14.56 -1.75
C ARG A 423 18.00 16.04 -2.16
N GLU A 424 18.64 16.37 -3.27
CA GLU A 424 18.60 17.71 -3.88
C GLU A 424 17.20 17.99 -4.44
N ASP A 425 16.64 17.08 -5.26
CA ASP A 425 15.26 17.12 -5.75
C ASP A 425 14.22 17.28 -4.60
N LEU A 426 14.40 16.53 -3.49
CA LEU A 426 13.53 16.63 -2.32
C LEU A 426 13.61 18.00 -1.62
N ASN A 427 14.76 18.66 -1.66
CA ASN A 427 14.93 19.99 -1.09
C ASN A 427 14.33 21.07 -2.01
N GLU A 428 14.49 20.95 -3.33
CA GLU A 428 13.79 21.82 -4.30
C GLU A 428 12.27 21.69 -4.16
N LEU A 429 11.75 20.47 -4.05
CA LEU A 429 10.33 20.21 -3.85
C LEU A 429 9.81 20.84 -2.54
N LYS A 430 10.56 20.72 -1.44
CA LYS A 430 10.23 21.39 -0.16
C LYS A 430 10.23 22.91 -0.27
N GLN A 431 11.15 23.49 -1.03
CA GLN A 431 11.15 24.93 -1.29
C GLN A 431 9.88 25.34 -2.06
N HIS A 432 9.53 24.62 -3.13
CA HIS A 432 8.31 24.88 -3.88
C HIS A 432 7.03 24.74 -3.04
N TYR A 433 6.94 23.75 -2.15
CA TYR A 433 5.82 23.65 -1.22
C TYR A 433 5.75 24.86 -0.27
N SER A 434 6.87 25.35 0.26
CA SER A 434 6.88 26.54 1.12
C SER A 434 6.52 27.83 0.36
N GLU A 435 6.95 27.97 -0.89
CA GLU A 435 6.51 29.06 -1.77
C GLU A 435 5.00 28.99 -2.08
N PHE A 436 4.45 27.79 -2.26
CA PHE A 436 3.03 27.55 -2.48
C PHE A 436 2.18 27.83 -1.21
N GLU A 437 2.64 27.41 -0.03
CA GLU A 437 2.02 27.75 1.26
C GLU A 437 1.96 29.26 1.49
N GLN A 438 3.01 30.00 1.11
CA GLN A 438 3.02 31.47 1.16
C GLN A 438 2.01 32.08 0.19
N GLN A 439 1.89 31.53 -1.03
CA GLN A 439 0.89 31.97 -2.00
C GLN A 439 -0.54 31.74 -1.48
N ILE A 440 -0.86 30.54 -0.99
CA ILE A 440 -2.15 30.23 -0.37
C ILE A 440 -2.43 31.16 0.82
N SER A 441 -1.46 31.37 1.70
CA SER A 441 -1.60 32.26 2.86
C SER A 441 -1.90 33.70 2.45
N SER A 442 -1.24 34.20 1.40
CA SER A 442 -1.50 35.54 0.85
C SER A 442 -2.87 35.66 0.18
N PHE A 443 -3.34 34.59 -0.48
CA PHE A 443 -4.66 34.53 -1.09
C PHE A 443 -5.77 34.50 -0.03
N ILE A 444 -5.62 33.67 1.01
CA ILE A 444 -6.55 33.62 2.16
C ILE A 444 -6.62 34.97 2.86
N ALA A 445 -5.48 35.66 3.06
CA ALA A 445 -5.46 37.01 3.62
C ALA A 445 -6.26 37.99 2.74
N SER A 446 -6.01 38.00 1.42
CA SER A 446 -6.74 38.86 0.47
C SER A 446 -8.25 38.57 0.45
N GLN A 447 -8.66 37.31 0.52
CA GLN A 447 -10.06 36.91 0.59
C GLN A 447 -10.70 37.30 1.94
N THR A 448 -9.94 37.24 3.04
CA THR A 448 -10.40 37.67 4.37
C THR A 448 -10.63 39.17 4.41
N ASP A 449 -9.76 39.97 3.77
CA ASP A 449 -9.93 41.41 3.62
C ASP A 449 -11.15 41.76 2.75
N GLU A 450 -11.35 41.03 1.64
CA GLU A 450 -12.52 41.19 0.76
C GLU A 450 -13.84 40.86 1.49
N ILE A 451 -13.90 39.72 2.19
CA ILE A 451 -15.04 39.34 3.04
C ILE A 451 -15.30 40.40 4.11
N SER A 452 -14.25 40.95 4.74
CA SER A 452 -14.39 42.01 5.76
C SER A 452 -14.96 43.30 5.17
N SER A 453 -14.56 43.66 3.94
CA SER A 453 -15.11 44.79 3.20
C SER A 453 -16.60 44.58 2.85
N LEU A 454 -16.96 43.39 2.34
CA LEU A 454 -18.34 43.04 2.00
C LEU A 454 -19.24 42.99 3.24
N GLN A 455 -18.75 42.48 4.37
CA GLN A 455 -19.47 42.51 5.65
C GLN A 455 -19.69 43.95 6.15
N HIS A 456 -18.70 44.83 5.99
CA HIS A 456 -18.84 46.24 6.33
C HIS A 456 -19.87 46.95 5.43
N GLU A 457 -19.86 46.68 4.12
CA GLU A 457 -20.85 47.22 3.20
C GLU A 457 -22.27 46.71 3.48
N LEU A 458 -22.44 45.40 3.71
CA LEU A 458 -23.72 44.80 4.10
C LEU A 458 -24.27 45.43 5.38
N LYS A 459 -23.40 45.73 6.35
CA LYS A 459 -23.77 46.44 7.58
C LYS A 459 -24.24 47.87 7.30
N LEU A 460 -23.54 48.63 6.46
CA LEU A 460 -23.98 49.97 6.05
C LEU A 460 -25.33 49.93 5.33
N GLN A 461 -25.56 48.94 4.47
CA GLN A 461 -26.85 48.74 3.81
C GLN A 461 -27.96 48.39 4.82
N ALA A 462 -27.68 47.52 5.80
CA ALA A 462 -28.62 47.18 6.87
C ALA A 462 -28.98 48.39 7.75
N ASP A 463 -27.99 49.20 8.14
CA ASP A 463 -28.20 50.46 8.88
C ASP A 463 -29.02 51.47 8.05
N GLY A 464 -28.79 51.53 6.73
CA GLY A 464 -29.59 52.31 5.78
C GLY A 464 -31.05 51.85 5.70
N ILE A 465 -31.30 50.55 5.56
CA ILE A 465 -32.65 49.95 5.59
C ILE A 465 -33.33 50.25 6.93
N ALA A 466 -32.63 50.12 8.05
CA ALA A 466 -33.16 50.45 9.37
C ALA A 466 -33.46 51.96 9.55
N SER A 467 -32.79 52.85 8.80
CA SER A 467 -33.14 54.27 8.73
C SER A 467 -34.42 54.49 7.91
N LEU A 468 -34.50 53.91 6.72
CA LEU A 468 -35.68 53.99 5.84
C LEU A 468 -36.94 53.41 6.51
N GLN A 469 -36.82 52.32 7.27
CA GLN A 469 -37.92 51.75 8.06
C GLN A 469 -38.41 52.69 9.17
N ARG A 470 -37.51 53.45 9.81
CA ARG A 470 -37.86 54.48 10.80
C ARG A 470 -38.56 55.67 10.12
N GLU A 471 -38.06 56.14 8.98
CA GLU A 471 -38.71 57.20 8.19
C GLU A 471 -40.09 56.78 7.66
N LEU A 472 -40.24 55.54 7.20
CA LEU A 472 -41.52 54.99 6.75
C LEU A 472 -42.50 54.88 7.92
N SER A 473 -42.04 54.44 9.10
CA SER A 473 -42.87 54.39 10.32
C SER A 473 -43.29 55.79 10.80
N SER A 474 -42.38 56.78 10.72
CA SER A 474 -42.67 58.18 11.01
C SER A 474 -43.63 58.80 9.99
N SER A 475 -43.60 58.35 8.74
CA SER A 475 -44.52 58.80 7.69
C SER A 475 -45.89 58.17 7.85
N ALA A 476 -45.96 56.87 8.16
CA ALA A 476 -47.20 56.15 8.44
C ALA A 476 -47.95 56.72 9.65
N THR A 477 -47.24 57.01 10.75
CA THR A 477 -47.82 57.67 11.93
C THR A 477 -48.35 59.07 11.60
N LYS A 478 -47.62 59.87 10.81
CA LYS A 478 -48.09 61.17 10.33
C LYS A 478 -49.32 61.07 9.40
N ILE A 479 -49.40 60.04 8.57
CA ILE A 479 -50.59 59.75 7.74
C ILE A 479 -51.78 59.37 8.63
N MET A 480 -51.58 58.55 9.67
CA MET A 480 -52.61 58.22 10.65
C MET A 480 -53.11 59.45 11.42
N GLU A 481 -52.20 60.33 11.85
CA GLU A 481 -52.53 61.60 12.52
C GLU A 481 -53.38 62.50 11.61
N LEU A 482 -52.97 62.68 10.34
CA LEU A 482 -53.74 63.42 9.34
C LEU A 482 -55.12 62.79 9.06
N HIS A 483 -55.20 61.47 8.97
CA HIS A 483 -56.48 60.77 8.84
C HIS A 483 -57.40 61.01 10.04
N SER A 484 -56.89 60.88 11.27
CA SER A 484 -57.68 61.13 12.48
C SER A 484 -58.19 62.57 12.55
N GLY A 485 -57.36 63.57 12.17
CA GLY A 485 -57.78 64.97 12.12
C GLY A 485 -58.84 65.25 11.04
N VAL A 486 -58.73 64.60 9.87
CA VAL A 486 -59.75 64.68 8.81
C VAL A 486 -61.05 64.02 9.25
N ASP A 487 -60.98 62.86 9.91
CA ASP A 487 -62.15 62.13 10.39
C ASP A 487 -62.84 62.88 11.55
N GLU A 488 -62.09 63.48 12.48
CA GLU A 488 -62.63 64.38 13.51
C GLU A 488 -63.29 65.62 12.91
N GLN A 489 -62.65 66.27 11.93
CA GLN A 489 -63.21 67.45 11.26
C GLN A 489 -64.46 67.09 10.44
N ASN A 490 -64.49 65.93 9.79
CA ASN A 490 -65.65 65.41 9.09
C ASN A 490 -66.78 65.06 10.06
N ALA A 491 -66.49 64.41 11.18
CA ALA A 491 -67.46 64.10 12.22
C ALA A 491 -68.04 65.38 12.86
N ALA A 492 -67.21 66.38 13.13
CA ALA A 492 -67.65 67.69 13.62
C ALA A 492 -68.56 68.41 12.61
N ASN A 493 -68.19 68.43 11.32
CA ASN A 493 -69.01 68.98 10.24
C ASN A 493 -70.33 68.23 10.07
N LEU A 494 -70.33 66.90 10.18
CA LEU A 494 -71.52 66.07 10.08
C LEU A 494 -72.45 66.31 11.27
N ASN A 495 -71.91 66.38 12.49
CA ASN A 495 -72.65 66.68 13.71
C ASN A 495 -73.21 68.11 13.71
N ALA A 496 -72.49 69.09 13.16
CA ALA A 496 -72.99 70.45 12.97
C ALA A 496 -74.16 70.50 11.97
N LYS A 497 -74.06 69.80 10.83
CA LYS A 497 -75.17 69.63 9.86
C LYS A 497 -76.35 68.89 10.47
N LEU A 498 -76.11 67.83 11.25
CA LEU A 498 -77.15 67.07 11.92
C LEU A 498 -77.87 67.93 12.97
N SER A 499 -77.12 68.72 13.74
CA SER A 499 -77.67 69.66 14.74
C SER A 499 -78.50 70.77 14.08
N SER A 500 -78.07 71.29 12.92
CA SER A 500 -78.86 72.26 12.17
C SER A 500 -80.15 71.63 11.62
N LEU A 501 -80.08 70.41 11.05
CA LEU A 501 -81.23 69.63 10.58
C LEU A 501 -82.23 69.34 11.70
N ILE A 502 -81.76 68.91 12.88
CA ILE A 502 -82.60 68.70 14.06
C ILE A 502 -83.27 70.02 14.46
N THR A 503 -82.55 71.14 14.43
CA THR A 503 -83.10 72.46 14.73
C THR A 503 -84.19 72.86 13.74
N THR A 504 -83.97 72.69 12.42
CA THR A 504 -85.02 72.94 11.42
C THR A 504 -86.24 72.05 11.62
N LEU A 505 -86.03 70.77 11.94
CA LEU A 505 -87.10 69.79 12.15
C LEU A 505 -87.92 70.10 13.41
N VAL A 506 -87.28 70.56 14.49
CA VAL A 506 -87.94 71.07 15.71
C VAL A 506 -88.72 72.35 15.42
N THR A 507 -88.17 73.30 14.64
CA THR A 507 -88.94 74.48 14.22
C THR A 507 -90.11 74.14 13.31
N ALA A 508 -89.97 73.15 12.43
CA ALA A 508 -91.04 72.66 11.57
C ALA A 508 -92.16 71.99 12.38
N ASP A 509 -91.83 71.16 13.38
CA ASP A 509 -92.84 70.57 14.27
C ASP A 509 -93.49 71.63 15.17
N LYS A 510 -92.77 72.66 15.62
CA LYS A 510 -93.36 73.80 16.33
C LYS A 510 -94.37 74.55 15.46
N SER A 511 -94.02 74.85 14.21
CA SER A 511 -94.95 75.46 13.24
C SER A 511 -96.14 74.54 12.93
N ARG A 512 -95.92 73.23 12.83
CA ARG A 512 -96.98 72.22 12.66
C ARG A 512 -97.95 72.21 13.84
N ARG A 513 -97.45 72.25 15.08
CA ARG A 513 -98.27 72.35 16.30
C ARG A 513 -99.03 73.68 16.38
N GLN A 514 -98.42 74.78 15.96
CA GLN A 514 -99.12 76.07 15.86
C GLN A 514 -100.25 76.03 14.82
N ALA A 515 -100.00 75.45 13.65
CA ALA A 515 -101.03 75.24 12.63
C ALA A 515 -102.14 74.28 13.12
N GLN A 516 -101.78 73.24 13.87
CA GLN A 516 -102.74 72.32 14.49
C GLN A 516 -103.60 73.03 15.55
N GLY A 517 -103.01 73.85 16.43
CA GLY A 517 -103.79 74.66 17.38
C GLY A 517 -104.71 75.69 16.72
N LEU A 518 -104.30 76.26 15.58
CA LEU A 518 -105.19 77.10 14.76
C LEU A 518 -106.32 76.28 14.11
N LEU A 519 -106.06 75.03 13.73
CA LEU A 519 -107.07 74.11 13.20
C LEU A 519 -108.06 73.68 14.29
N GLU A 520 -107.60 73.39 15.50
CA GLU A 520 -108.42 73.03 16.67
C GLU A 520 -109.29 74.23 17.10
N ASN A 521 -108.74 75.44 17.19
CA ASN A 521 -109.51 76.67 17.40
C ASN A 521 -110.56 76.91 16.30
N ALA A 522 -110.24 76.61 15.04
CA ALA A 522 -111.21 76.67 13.96
C ALA A 522 -112.31 75.61 14.15
N GLN A 523 -111.94 74.39 14.52
CA GLN A 523 -112.87 73.28 14.75
C GLN A 523 -113.84 73.57 15.90
N GLU A 524 -113.39 74.17 17.01
CA GLU A 524 -114.26 74.68 18.08
C GLU A 524 -115.21 75.79 17.61
N GLY A 525 -114.71 76.71 16.78
CA GLY A 525 -115.52 77.77 16.16
C GLY A 525 -116.59 77.23 15.20
N TRP A 526 -116.30 76.13 14.49
CA TRP A 526 -117.26 75.45 13.62
C TRP A 526 -118.26 74.61 14.42
N SER A 527 -117.84 73.90 15.47
CA SER A 527 -118.75 73.20 16.39
C SER A 527 -119.70 74.15 17.12
N SER A 528 -119.23 75.35 17.49
CA SER A 528 -120.06 76.41 18.08
C SER A 528 -121.10 76.96 17.10
N LYS A 529 -120.74 77.08 15.81
CA LYS A 529 -121.71 77.43 14.75
C LYS A 529 -122.68 76.30 14.42
N LEU A 530 -122.25 75.04 14.46
CA LEU A 530 -123.11 73.89 14.20
C LEU A 530 -124.25 73.81 15.23
N LYS A 531 -123.94 74.03 16.51
CA LYS A 531 -124.94 74.13 17.59
C LYS A 531 -125.97 75.26 17.37
N LEU A 532 -125.53 76.41 16.87
CA LEU A 532 -126.44 77.52 16.52
C LEU A 532 -127.36 77.16 15.33
N PHE A 533 -126.86 76.43 14.32
CA PHE A 533 -127.70 75.99 13.19
C PHE A 533 -128.67 74.86 13.55
N GLU A 534 -128.36 74.03 14.54
CA GLU A 534 -129.21 72.93 15.01
C GLU A 534 -130.38 73.43 15.88
N ASP A 535 -130.16 74.49 16.68
CA ASP A 535 -131.21 75.15 17.47
C ASP A 535 -132.10 76.11 16.63
N GLU A 536 -131.56 76.76 15.57
CA GLU A 536 -132.34 77.62 14.67
C GLU A 536 -133.27 76.81 13.74
N ALA A 537 -132.86 75.58 13.35
CA ALA A 537 -133.67 74.69 12.52
C ALA A 537 -134.94 74.16 13.21
N SER A 538 -134.97 74.15 14.54
CA SER A 538 -136.07 73.57 15.34
C SER A 538 -137.24 74.53 15.62
N ARG A 539 -137.16 75.80 15.17
CA ARG A 539 -138.17 76.84 15.45
C ARG A 539 -138.98 77.31 14.23
N MET A 540 -138.71 76.77 13.04
CA MET A 540 -139.41 77.13 11.79
C MET A 540 -140.30 75.99 11.26
N SER A 541 -141.32 75.61 12.04
CA SER A 541 -142.33 74.64 11.64
C SER A 541 -143.69 75.31 11.36
N ARG A 542 -144.02 75.39 10.07
CA ARG A 542 -145.38 75.49 9.48
C ARG A 542 -146.17 76.81 9.67
N GLU A 543 -146.29 77.56 8.57
CA GLU A 543 -147.61 77.72 7.92
C GLU A 543 -147.49 78.06 6.43
N ASN A 544 -148.36 77.44 5.61
CA ASN A 544 -148.94 77.83 4.32
C ASN A 544 -148.18 78.78 3.34
N ALA A 545 -148.13 78.54 2.02
CA ALA A 545 -148.65 77.44 1.21
C ALA A 545 -148.06 77.45 -0.22
N ASN A 546 -148.29 76.34 -0.95
CA ASN A 546 -148.11 76.14 -2.39
C ASN A 546 -148.22 77.39 -3.29
N LYS A 547 -147.11 77.76 -3.95
CA LYS A 547 -147.01 78.19 -5.38
C LYS A 547 -145.61 78.77 -5.72
N LYS A 548 -144.54 77.95 -5.70
CA LYS A 548 -143.22 78.40 -6.20
C LYS A 548 -142.22 77.35 -6.72
N HIS A 549 -142.60 76.08 -6.87
CA HIS A 549 -141.69 75.05 -7.39
C HIS A 549 -141.72 74.83 -8.91
N ALA A 550 -142.63 75.46 -9.66
CA ALA A 550 -142.62 75.40 -11.13
C ALA A 550 -141.59 76.36 -11.76
N ALA A 551 -141.38 77.55 -11.16
CA ALA A 551 -140.47 78.56 -11.71
C ALA A 551 -138.98 78.28 -11.41
N GLU A 552 -138.68 77.51 -10.37
CA GLU A 552 -137.29 77.15 -10.04
C GLU A 552 -136.77 75.99 -10.90
N ILE A 553 -137.66 75.14 -11.44
CA ILE A 553 -137.30 74.08 -12.39
C ILE A 553 -136.84 74.69 -13.72
N ASP A 554 -137.56 75.68 -14.27
CA ASP A 554 -137.12 76.42 -15.47
C ASP A 554 -135.79 77.17 -15.27
N ARG A 555 -135.55 77.64 -14.04
CA ARG A 555 -134.29 78.31 -13.66
C ARG A 555 -133.11 77.34 -13.57
N LEU A 556 -133.37 76.09 -13.18
CA LEU A 556 -132.38 75.02 -13.19
C LEU A 556 -132.15 74.48 -14.61
N LEU A 557 -133.18 74.40 -15.45
CA LEU A 557 -133.05 74.00 -16.86
C LEU A 557 -132.25 75.03 -17.67
N THR A 558 -132.49 76.33 -17.51
CA THR A 558 -131.65 77.38 -18.14
C THR A 558 -130.21 77.39 -17.62
N LYS A 559 -129.98 76.99 -16.35
CA LYS A 559 -128.63 76.79 -15.80
C LYS A 559 -127.95 75.53 -16.36
N LEU A 560 -128.71 74.46 -16.62
CA LEU A 560 -128.24 73.24 -17.26
C LEU A 560 -127.84 73.52 -18.71
N ASP A 561 -128.63 74.27 -19.48
CA ASP A 561 -128.29 74.69 -20.84
C ASP A 561 -127.04 75.58 -20.90
N LYS A 562 -126.85 76.47 -19.91
CA LYS A 562 -125.63 77.26 -19.81
C LYS A 562 -124.40 76.37 -19.59
N LEU A 563 -124.49 75.43 -18.64
CA LEU A 563 -123.43 74.45 -18.38
C LEU A 563 -123.18 73.51 -19.58
N ASN A 564 -124.20 73.19 -20.37
CA ASN A 564 -124.05 72.36 -21.57
C ASN A 564 -123.38 73.13 -22.73
N ARG A 565 -123.61 74.45 -22.84
CA ARG A 565 -122.86 75.34 -23.75
C ARG A 565 -121.40 75.50 -23.31
N GLU A 566 -121.15 75.66 -22.01
CA GLU A 566 -119.79 75.69 -21.45
C GLU A 566 -119.07 74.35 -21.67
N ARG A 567 -119.76 73.21 -21.48
CA ARG A 567 -119.25 71.87 -21.80
C ARG A 567 -118.89 71.70 -23.29
N ASN A 568 -119.71 72.22 -24.20
CA ASN A 568 -119.41 72.21 -25.64
C ASN A 568 -118.29 73.18 -26.03
N GLN A 569 -118.08 74.28 -25.30
CA GLN A 569 -116.90 75.12 -25.47
C GLN A 569 -115.62 74.42 -24.96
N VAL A 570 -115.70 73.66 -23.87
CA VAL A 570 -114.58 72.82 -23.38
C VAL A 570 -114.30 71.66 -24.33
N ALA A 571 -115.32 71.04 -24.94
CA ALA A 571 -115.13 70.04 -26.00
C ALA A 571 -114.40 70.63 -27.22
N ASN A 572 -114.88 71.76 -27.75
CA ASN A 572 -114.22 72.46 -28.85
C ASN A 572 -112.81 72.99 -28.50
N ALA A 573 -112.51 73.23 -27.21
CA ALA A 573 -111.16 73.56 -26.75
C ALA A 573 -110.27 72.31 -26.67
N ARG A 574 -110.82 71.17 -26.28
CA ARG A 574 -110.14 69.86 -26.27
C ARG A 574 -109.79 69.43 -27.69
N ASP A 575 -110.72 69.51 -28.64
CA ASP A 575 -110.46 69.17 -30.05
C ASP A 575 -109.38 70.09 -30.66
N ARG A 576 -109.25 71.33 -30.19
CA ARG A 576 -108.17 72.27 -30.58
C ARG A 576 -106.82 71.99 -29.90
N ILE A 577 -106.81 71.26 -28.78
CA ILE A 577 -105.60 70.78 -28.11
C ILE A 577 -105.16 69.46 -28.75
N ASP A 578 -106.09 68.54 -29.00
CA ASP A 578 -105.84 67.27 -29.68
C ASP A 578 -105.40 67.51 -31.14
N ALA A 579 -105.96 68.50 -31.84
CA ALA A 579 -105.46 68.95 -33.16
C ALA A 579 -104.10 69.70 -33.11
N ARG A 580 -103.64 70.15 -31.94
CA ARG A 580 -102.27 70.68 -31.76
C ARG A 580 -101.27 69.57 -31.42
N LEU A 581 -101.72 68.51 -30.71
CA LEU A 581 -100.96 67.29 -30.49
C LEU A 581 -100.83 66.45 -31.76
N ALA A 582 -101.77 66.55 -32.70
CA ALA A 582 -101.68 66.02 -34.07
C ALA A 582 -100.79 66.88 -35.00
N THR A 583 -99.64 67.33 -34.50
CA THR A 583 -98.53 67.82 -35.34
C THR A 583 -97.34 66.87 -35.17
N ASP A 584 -97.31 65.83 -35.99
CA ASP A 584 -96.45 64.64 -35.85
C ASP A 584 -94.95 64.94 -35.71
N LYS A 585 -94.49 66.12 -36.16
CA LYS A 585 -93.09 66.57 -36.10
C LYS A 585 -92.47 66.60 -34.69
N VAL A 586 -93.25 66.75 -33.62
CA VAL A 586 -92.71 66.72 -32.25
C VAL A 586 -92.66 65.29 -31.71
N ARG A 587 -93.60 64.44 -32.09
CA ARG A 587 -93.64 63.04 -31.64
C ARG A 587 -92.55 62.23 -32.33
N ASP A 588 -92.43 62.35 -33.65
CA ASP A 588 -91.37 61.70 -34.42
C ASP A 588 -89.98 62.12 -33.94
N ALA A 589 -89.77 63.40 -33.59
CA ALA A 589 -88.50 63.89 -33.06
C ALA A 589 -88.19 63.38 -31.64
N ILE A 590 -89.20 63.16 -30.81
CA ILE A 590 -89.02 62.55 -29.48
C ILE A 590 -88.75 61.05 -29.60
N ASP A 591 -89.50 60.33 -30.45
CA ASP A 591 -89.31 58.90 -30.65
C ASP A 591 -87.97 58.60 -31.37
N GLU A 592 -87.53 59.44 -32.32
CA GLU A 592 -86.18 59.38 -32.92
C GLU A 592 -85.08 59.73 -31.91
N GLY A 593 -85.32 60.69 -31.02
CA GLY A 593 -84.41 61.04 -29.92
C GLY A 593 -84.23 59.90 -28.91
N LEU A 594 -85.34 59.29 -28.48
CA LEU A 594 -85.35 58.13 -27.58
C LEU A 594 -84.74 56.89 -28.25
N LEU A 595 -84.93 56.71 -29.56
CA LEU A 595 -84.28 55.63 -30.31
C LEU A 595 -82.76 55.82 -30.35
N LYS A 596 -82.28 57.04 -30.64
CA LYS A 596 -80.85 57.39 -30.62
C LYS A 596 -80.23 57.26 -29.23
N GLU A 597 -80.95 57.65 -28.17
CA GLU A 597 -80.49 57.45 -26.78
C GLU A 597 -80.43 55.96 -26.42
N LYS A 598 -81.44 55.18 -26.81
CA LYS A 598 -81.45 53.72 -26.64
C LYS A 598 -80.30 53.06 -27.40
N GLU A 599 -79.99 53.47 -28.62
CA GLU A 599 -78.84 52.99 -29.41
C GLU A 599 -77.50 53.37 -28.76
N GLN A 600 -77.37 54.57 -28.19
CA GLN A 600 -76.17 54.95 -27.43
C GLN A 600 -76.05 54.13 -26.14
N LEU A 601 -77.15 53.83 -25.45
CA LEU A 601 -77.15 53.01 -24.24
C LEU A 601 -76.86 51.54 -24.54
N THR A 602 -77.37 50.96 -25.63
CA THR A 602 -77.00 49.59 -26.04
C THR A 602 -75.55 49.52 -26.49
N LEU A 603 -75.02 50.54 -27.17
CA LEU A 603 -73.59 50.59 -27.53
C LEU A 603 -72.69 50.72 -26.29
N LYS A 604 -73.05 51.55 -25.31
CA LYS A 604 -72.35 51.66 -24.02
C LYS A 604 -72.42 50.36 -23.21
N HIS A 605 -73.59 49.73 -23.15
CA HIS A 605 -73.74 48.42 -22.48
C HIS A 605 -72.88 47.36 -23.17
N LYS A 606 -72.88 47.32 -24.50
CA LYS A 606 -72.03 46.39 -25.26
C LYS A 606 -70.56 46.63 -24.95
N TRP A 607 -70.08 47.87 -25.04
CA TRP A 607 -68.70 48.22 -24.71
C TRP A 607 -68.30 47.81 -23.28
N ALA A 608 -69.16 48.07 -22.28
CA ALA A 608 -68.92 47.64 -20.90
C ALA A 608 -68.96 46.10 -20.73
N THR A 609 -69.74 45.38 -21.55
CA THR A 609 -69.77 43.92 -21.56
C THR A 609 -68.52 43.34 -22.21
N ASP A 610 -68.06 43.93 -23.32
CA ASP A 610 -66.82 43.57 -24.00
C ASP A 610 -65.59 43.85 -23.10
N GLU A 611 -65.58 44.97 -22.35
CA GLU A 611 -64.54 45.30 -21.37
C GLU A 611 -64.56 44.36 -20.14
N MET A 612 -65.75 44.01 -19.63
CA MET A 612 -65.91 43.04 -18.55
C MET A 612 -65.48 41.62 -18.98
N GLN A 613 -65.79 41.21 -20.21
CA GLN A 613 -65.32 39.94 -20.76
C GLN A 613 -63.79 39.92 -20.86
N LYS A 614 -63.18 41.00 -21.37
CA LYS A 614 -61.72 41.11 -21.41
C LYS A 614 -61.10 41.01 -20.00
N ALA A 615 -61.66 41.70 -19.02
CA ALA A 615 -61.19 41.60 -17.63
C ALA A 615 -61.36 40.19 -17.03
N GLN A 616 -62.37 39.43 -17.47
CA GLN A 616 -62.57 38.04 -17.10
C GLN A 616 -61.53 37.12 -17.77
N ASP A 617 -61.20 37.36 -19.05
CA ASP A 617 -60.17 36.62 -19.78
C ASP A 617 -58.77 36.87 -19.17
N ASP A 618 -58.44 38.14 -18.88
CA ASP A 618 -57.21 38.56 -18.20
C ASP A 618 -57.09 37.90 -16.80
N LEU A 619 -58.22 37.76 -16.06
CA LEU A 619 -58.27 37.08 -14.77
C LEU A 619 -58.05 35.55 -14.90
N GLU A 620 -58.60 34.92 -15.94
CA GLU A 620 -58.38 33.49 -16.20
C GLU A 620 -56.91 33.18 -16.54
N GLU A 621 -56.24 34.07 -17.28
CA GLU A 621 -54.80 33.97 -17.54
C GLU A 621 -53.98 34.10 -16.24
N LEU A 622 -54.30 35.07 -15.39
CA LEU A 622 -53.66 35.23 -14.07
C LEU A 622 -53.86 34.00 -13.17
N VAL A 623 -55.03 33.36 -13.20
CA VAL A 623 -55.29 32.11 -12.45
C VAL A 623 -54.42 30.96 -12.98
N LYS A 624 -54.27 30.80 -14.30
CA LYS A 624 -53.38 29.80 -14.91
C LYS A 624 -51.91 30.03 -14.56
N LEU A 625 -51.48 31.29 -14.53
CA LEU A 625 -50.12 31.67 -14.13
C LEU A 625 -49.88 31.42 -12.63
N LEU A 626 -50.89 31.62 -11.79
CA LEU A 626 -50.82 31.29 -10.36
C LEU A 626 -50.79 29.78 -10.10
N SER A 627 -51.56 28.96 -10.83
CA SER A 627 -51.45 27.49 -10.70
C SER A 627 -50.08 27.01 -11.13
N PHE A 628 -49.56 27.47 -12.27
CA PHE A 628 -48.20 27.12 -12.73
C PHE A 628 -47.11 27.49 -11.70
N LYS A 629 -47.18 28.70 -11.11
CA LYS A 629 -46.25 29.10 -10.04
C LYS A 629 -46.38 28.25 -8.78
N LYS A 630 -47.59 27.80 -8.44
CA LYS A 630 -47.82 26.91 -7.29
C LYS A 630 -47.21 25.53 -7.52
N ASP A 631 -47.34 24.98 -8.71
CA ASP A 631 -46.77 23.68 -9.08
C ASP A 631 -45.23 23.75 -9.14
N LEU A 632 -44.67 24.86 -9.64
CA LEU A 632 -43.23 25.13 -9.60
C LEU A 632 -42.69 25.23 -8.17
N LEU A 633 -43.41 25.91 -7.27
CA LEU A 633 -43.05 25.98 -5.84
C LEU A 633 -43.12 24.61 -5.15
N ALA A 634 -44.09 23.76 -5.52
CA ALA A 634 -44.18 22.41 -4.98
C ALA A 634 -42.98 21.55 -5.39
N ASN A 635 -42.57 21.60 -6.67
CA ASN A 635 -41.37 20.92 -7.17
C ASN A 635 -40.10 21.43 -6.47
N GLN A 636 -39.95 22.75 -6.29
CA GLN A 636 -38.82 23.31 -5.52
C GLN A 636 -38.81 22.87 -4.05
N GLN A 637 -39.98 22.68 -3.43
CA GLN A 637 -40.09 22.14 -2.07
C GLN A 637 -39.70 20.65 -2.02
N GLU A 638 -40.08 19.85 -3.02
CA GLU A 638 -39.67 18.45 -3.15
C GLU A 638 -38.15 18.30 -3.32
N GLN A 639 -37.54 19.13 -4.18
CA GLN A 639 -36.07 19.18 -4.36
C GLN A 639 -35.34 19.59 -3.07
N LEU A 640 -35.87 20.56 -2.32
CA LEU A 640 -35.30 20.96 -1.03
C LEU A 640 -35.39 19.87 0.03
N GLU A 641 -36.45 19.05 0.02
CA GLU A 641 -36.59 17.93 0.95
C GLU A 641 -35.67 16.76 0.58
N GLN A 642 -35.50 16.47 -0.71
CA GLN A 642 -34.52 15.49 -1.17
C GLN A 642 -33.09 15.88 -0.75
N LEU A 643 -32.69 17.14 -0.98
CA LEU A 643 -31.38 17.66 -0.54
C LEU A 643 -31.19 17.60 0.98
N ARG A 644 -32.26 17.73 1.77
CA ARG A 644 -32.20 17.56 3.24
C ARG A 644 -31.92 16.11 3.63
N ILE A 645 -32.55 15.15 2.96
CA ILE A 645 -32.31 13.71 3.16
C ILE A 645 -30.85 13.38 2.82
N ASP A 646 -30.35 13.89 1.68
CA ASP A 646 -28.98 13.63 1.22
C ASP A 646 -27.93 14.24 2.17
N ILE A 647 -28.15 15.46 2.67
CA ILE A 647 -27.30 16.09 3.70
C ILE A 647 -27.26 15.24 4.98
N GLU A 648 -28.40 14.70 5.43
CA GLU A 648 -28.45 13.89 6.65
C GLU A 648 -27.78 12.52 6.44
N LEU A 649 -27.90 11.92 5.27
CA LEU A 649 -27.15 10.71 4.89
C LEU A 649 -25.64 10.95 4.89
N VAL A 650 -25.18 12.09 4.35
CA VAL A 650 -23.75 12.47 4.38
C VAL A 650 -23.28 12.69 5.82
N ARG A 651 -24.08 13.29 6.71
CA ARG A 651 -23.77 13.43 8.13
C ARG A 651 -23.59 12.08 8.83
N VAL A 652 -24.47 11.11 8.57
CA VAL A 652 -24.31 9.75 9.10
C VAL A 652 -22.98 9.13 8.66
N LYS A 653 -22.64 9.20 7.37
CA LYS A 653 -21.35 8.72 6.85
C LYS A 653 -20.15 9.43 7.51
N ILE A 654 -20.22 10.74 7.74
CA ILE A 654 -19.18 11.48 8.46
C ILE A 654 -19.04 10.95 9.90
N THR A 655 -20.14 10.66 10.60
CA THR A 655 -20.07 10.08 11.96
C THR A 655 -19.48 8.67 11.98
N GLU A 656 -19.76 7.84 10.97
CA GLU A 656 -19.15 6.51 10.81
C GLU A 656 -17.64 6.61 10.54
N CYS A 657 -17.24 7.48 9.59
CA CYS A 657 -15.82 7.75 9.32
C CYS A 657 -15.08 8.23 10.57
N ASN A 658 -15.65 9.18 11.32
CA ASN A 658 -15.06 9.67 12.57
C ASN A 658 -14.92 8.56 13.64
N GLY A 659 -15.86 7.62 13.70
CA GLY A 659 -15.74 6.41 14.52
C GLY A 659 -14.54 5.56 14.12
N THR A 660 -14.38 5.27 12.81
CA THR A 660 -13.23 4.50 12.32
C THR A 660 -11.89 5.21 12.50
N ILE A 661 -11.86 6.55 12.48
CA ILE A 661 -10.67 7.35 12.80
C ILE A 661 -10.29 7.14 14.28
N ALA A 662 -11.25 7.26 15.21
CA ALA A 662 -10.99 7.04 16.63
C ALA A 662 -10.48 5.61 16.94
N ASP A 663 -11.04 4.58 16.28
CA ASP A 663 -10.57 3.19 16.41
C ASP A 663 -9.14 3.00 15.88
N LEU A 664 -8.75 3.71 14.82
CA LEU A 664 -7.39 3.70 14.28
C LEU A 664 -6.41 4.48 15.16
N GLU A 665 -6.83 5.61 15.73
CA GLU A 665 -6.02 6.37 16.71
C GLU A 665 -5.74 5.54 17.97
N ALA A 666 -6.72 4.77 18.45
CA ALA A 666 -6.53 3.82 19.56
C ALA A 666 -5.52 2.72 19.22
N GLN A 667 -5.59 2.13 18.02
CA GLN A 667 -4.60 1.14 17.56
C GLN A 667 -3.18 1.73 17.44
N ILE A 668 -3.05 2.98 16.97
CA ILE A 668 -1.76 3.68 16.91
C ILE A 668 -1.19 3.89 18.32
N GLN A 669 -2.01 4.25 19.30
CA GLN A 669 -1.59 4.39 20.69
C GLN A 669 -1.12 3.04 21.29
N GLU A 670 -1.83 1.94 21.03
CA GLU A 670 -1.42 0.60 21.47
C GLU A 670 -0.09 0.17 20.83
N LEU A 671 0.09 0.38 19.52
CA LEU A 671 1.35 0.08 18.83
C LEU A 671 2.52 0.92 19.36
N ASN A 672 2.31 2.20 19.66
CA ASN A 672 3.34 3.06 20.25
C ASN A 672 3.78 2.56 21.64
N LEU A 673 2.83 2.15 22.50
CA LEU A 673 3.15 1.52 23.80
C LEU A 673 3.94 0.22 23.62
N ARG A 674 3.61 -0.59 22.60
CA ARG A 674 4.34 -1.82 22.30
C ARG A 674 5.77 -1.53 21.78
N ILE A 675 5.97 -0.48 21.00
CA ILE A 675 7.29 -0.02 20.56
C ILE A 675 8.13 0.42 21.77
N GLU A 676 7.57 1.19 22.72
CA GLU A 676 8.26 1.56 23.96
C GLU A 676 8.69 0.34 24.81
N GLU A 677 7.84 -0.69 24.88
CA GLU A 677 8.16 -1.94 25.57
C GLU A 677 9.32 -2.68 24.90
N LEU A 678 9.31 -2.78 23.56
CA LEU A 678 10.39 -3.41 22.79
C LEU A 678 11.71 -2.63 22.91
N LEU A 679 11.67 -1.30 22.91
CA LEU A 679 12.86 -0.46 23.13
C LEU A 679 13.46 -0.67 24.53
N ARG A 680 12.64 -0.84 25.57
CA ARG A 680 13.13 -1.24 26.90
C ARG A 680 13.78 -2.63 26.89
N LEU A 681 13.20 -3.59 26.16
CA LEU A 681 13.75 -4.94 26.06
C LEU A 681 15.11 -4.95 25.35
N ILE A 682 15.26 -4.18 24.27
CA ILE A 682 16.53 -3.98 23.55
C ILE A 682 17.58 -3.41 24.50
N ALA A 683 17.27 -2.33 25.23
CA ALA A 683 18.21 -1.71 26.18
C ALA A 683 18.69 -2.67 27.28
N VAL A 684 17.84 -3.60 27.74
CA VAL A 684 18.23 -4.66 28.69
C VAL A 684 19.18 -5.67 28.03
N ARG A 685 18.95 -6.05 26.77
CA ARG A 685 19.82 -6.98 26.03
C ARG A 685 21.15 -6.36 25.65
N ASP A 686 21.20 -5.08 25.30
CA ASP A 686 22.45 -4.37 25.03
C ASP A 686 23.36 -4.35 26.28
N SER A 687 22.78 -4.14 27.46
CA SER A 687 23.52 -4.22 28.74
C SER A 687 24.03 -5.64 29.05
N GLU A 688 23.30 -6.69 28.66
CA GLU A 688 23.73 -8.09 28.80
C GLU A 688 24.89 -8.42 27.82
N ILE A 689 24.81 -7.90 26.59
CA ILE A 689 25.88 -8.01 25.59
C ILE A 689 27.16 -7.31 26.06
N GLU A 690 27.06 -6.10 26.62
CA GLU A 690 28.21 -5.36 27.17
C GLU A 690 28.89 -6.14 28.32
N GLU A 691 28.11 -6.75 29.22
CA GLU A 691 28.65 -7.59 30.29
C GLU A 691 29.36 -8.85 29.74
N LEU A 692 28.77 -9.52 28.75
CA LEU A 692 29.38 -10.68 28.09
C LEU A 692 30.66 -10.33 27.33
N GLN A 693 30.69 -9.19 26.62
CA GLN A 693 31.90 -8.69 25.94
C GLN A 693 33.03 -8.45 26.95
N LYS A 694 32.73 -7.80 28.08
CA LYS A 694 33.70 -7.57 29.17
C LYS A 694 34.26 -8.88 29.74
N GLN A 695 33.41 -9.90 29.95
CA GLN A 695 33.86 -11.22 30.37
C GLN A 695 34.79 -11.89 29.34
N LEU A 696 34.53 -11.67 28.04
CA LEU A 696 35.34 -12.19 26.94
C LEU A 696 36.72 -11.52 26.91
N ASP A 697 36.78 -10.19 27.03
CA ASP A 697 38.03 -9.42 27.13
C ASP A 697 38.89 -9.84 28.33
N ASP A 698 38.29 -10.04 29.50
CA ASP A 698 39.03 -10.48 30.69
C ASP A 698 39.55 -11.92 30.55
N ARG A 699 38.83 -12.80 29.83
CA ARG A 699 39.34 -14.13 29.44
C ARG A 699 40.48 -14.03 28.42
N MET A 700 40.38 -13.16 27.42
CA MET A 700 41.46 -12.96 26.42
C MET A 700 42.75 -12.43 27.07
N LYS A 701 42.65 -11.45 27.99
CA LYS A 701 43.80 -11.00 28.79
C LYS A 701 44.42 -12.16 29.59
N ARG A 702 43.60 -13.05 30.15
CA ARG A 702 44.08 -14.21 30.92
C ARG A 702 44.79 -15.24 30.04
N ILE A 703 44.31 -15.48 28.81
CA ILE A 703 45.01 -16.33 27.83
C ILE A 703 46.37 -15.73 27.51
N HIS A 704 46.44 -14.43 27.19
CA HIS A 704 47.69 -13.79 26.77
C HIS A 704 48.75 -13.74 27.89
N GLU A 705 48.33 -13.56 29.14
CA GLU A 705 49.20 -13.71 30.33
C GLU A 705 49.77 -15.13 30.43
N LEU A 706 48.96 -16.17 30.21
CA LEU A 706 49.42 -17.56 30.24
C LEU A 706 50.35 -17.88 29.07
N GLU A 707 50.07 -17.37 27.86
CA GLU A 707 50.95 -17.49 26.69
C GLU A 707 52.33 -16.88 26.95
N SER A 708 52.37 -15.67 27.54
CA SER A 708 53.62 -14.99 27.90
C SER A 708 54.44 -15.79 28.91
N GLN A 709 53.79 -16.35 29.94
CA GLN A 709 54.44 -17.23 30.91
C GLN A 709 55.01 -18.51 30.26
N LEU A 710 54.31 -19.07 29.26
CA LEU A 710 54.70 -20.30 28.57
C LEU A 710 55.88 -20.07 27.61
N ASP A 711 55.93 -18.94 26.91
CA ASP A 711 57.08 -18.56 26.08
C ASP A 711 58.33 -18.21 26.91
N ILE A 712 58.17 -17.66 28.12
CA ILE A 712 59.27 -17.50 29.08
C ILE A 712 59.80 -18.87 29.57
N ALA A 713 58.91 -19.85 29.77
CA ALA A 713 59.28 -21.21 30.18
C ALA A 713 59.98 -22.01 29.06
N ARG A 714 59.69 -21.72 27.79
CA ARG A 714 60.38 -22.27 26.60
C ARG A 714 61.77 -21.66 26.40
N THR A 715 62.64 -21.80 27.41
CA THR A 715 63.96 -21.19 27.40
C THR A 715 64.84 -21.73 26.27
N SER A 716 64.98 -20.93 25.22
CA SER A 716 66.01 -21.05 24.18
C SER A 716 67.39 -21.33 24.79
N TYR A 717 68.11 -22.30 24.22
CA TYR A 717 69.46 -22.67 24.64
C TYR A 717 70.41 -21.46 24.69
N VAL A 718 70.89 -21.12 25.89
CA VAL A 718 71.80 -19.98 26.10
C VAL A 718 73.26 -20.45 26.00
N ALA A 719 73.95 -20.05 24.92
CA ALA A 719 75.39 -20.26 24.81
C ALA A 719 76.17 -19.52 25.90
N ILE A 720 77.19 -20.17 26.45
CA ILE A 720 78.15 -19.51 27.35
C ILE A 720 79.12 -18.68 26.50
N LYS A 721 79.01 -17.36 26.65
CA LYS A 721 79.88 -16.37 25.96
C LYS A 721 81.36 -16.71 26.15
N GLY A 722 82.11 -16.76 25.06
CA GLY A 722 83.54 -17.08 25.02
C GLY A 722 83.89 -18.53 24.65
N ASP A 723 82.93 -19.47 24.66
CA ASP A 723 83.13 -20.77 24.00
C ASP A 723 82.61 -20.71 22.56
N GLN A 724 83.53 -20.59 21.61
CA GLN A 724 83.20 -20.50 20.17
C GLN A 724 82.43 -21.72 19.66
N VAL A 725 82.64 -22.92 20.24
CA VAL A 725 81.89 -24.13 19.85
C VAL A 725 80.44 -24.00 20.29
N ASP A 726 80.22 -23.48 21.50
CA ASP A 726 78.90 -23.28 22.11
C ASP A 726 78.10 -22.16 21.43
N GLU A 727 78.76 -21.03 21.12
CA GLU A 727 78.17 -19.91 20.37
C GLU A 727 77.81 -20.29 18.93
N MET A 728 78.60 -21.13 18.27
CA MET A 728 78.21 -21.69 16.97
C MET A 728 77.04 -22.66 17.13
N LEU A 729 77.08 -23.57 18.11
CA LEU A 729 76.05 -24.60 18.31
C LEU A 729 74.67 -24.00 18.61
N ALA A 730 74.59 -22.94 19.42
CA ALA A 730 73.33 -22.28 19.75
C ALA A 730 72.58 -21.73 18.53
N LYS A 731 73.29 -21.29 17.49
CA LYS A 731 72.67 -20.85 16.21
C LYS A 731 71.92 -21.98 15.51
N TYR A 732 72.43 -23.21 15.61
CA TYR A 732 71.81 -24.40 15.04
C TYR A 732 70.75 -25.02 15.97
N ILE A 733 70.88 -24.89 17.29
CA ILE A 733 69.89 -25.39 18.26
C ILE A 733 68.57 -24.61 18.18
N LYS A 734 68.58 -23.32 17.85
CA LYS A 734 67.35 -22.49 17.81
C LYS A 734 66.21 -23.08 16.97
N ASN A 735 66.54 -23.81 15.90
CA ASN A 735 65.57 -24.46 15.02
C ASN A 735 65.56 -26.00 15.17
N CYS A 736 66.16 -26.55 16.22
CA CYS A 736 66.27 -27.98 16.43
C CYS A 736 65.13 -28.50 17.34
N PRO A 737 64.33 -29.49 16.91
CA PRO A 737 63.23 -30.04 17.72
C PRO A 737 63.70 -31.06 18.78
N VAL A 738 65.01 -31.21 18.99
CA VAL A 738 65.60 -32.11 20.00
C VAL A 738 66.25 -31.26 21.09
N PRO A 739 65.95 -31.50 22.38
CA PRO A 739 66.63 -30.80 23.47
C PRO A 739 68.13 -31.12 23.49
N VAL A 740 68.95 -30.09 23.65
CA VAL A 740 70.41 -30.20 23.72
C VAL A 740 70.92 -29.62 25.04
N LYS A 741 71.70 -30.41 25.79
CA LYS A 741 72.30 -29.99 27.07
C LYS A 741 73.83 -30.01 26.98
N ARG A 742 74.51 -28.96 27.43
CA ARG A 742 75.98 -28.93 27.48
C ARG A 742 76.51 -29.79 28.63
N LEU A 743 77.53 -30.61 28.36
CA LEU A 743 78.26 -31.40 29.37
C LEU A 743 79.68 -30.86 29.65
N GLY A 744 80.15 -29.91 28.83
CA GLY A 744 81.45 -29.26 28.98
C GLY A 744 82.57 -29.92 28.16
N GLY A 745 83.68 -29.22 27.95
CA GLY A 745 84.86 -29.74 27.24
C GLY A 745 84.58 -30.17 25.79
N GLY A 746 83.68 -29.49 25.08
CA GLY A 746 83.22 -29.88 23.73
C GLY A 746 82.19 -31.03 23.71
N PHE A 747 81.80 -31.59 24.85
CA PHE A 747 80.74 -32.59 24.93
C PHE A 747 79.36 -31.96 25.17
N TYR A 748 78.38 -32.51 24.46
CA TYR A 748 76.97 -32.14 24.54
C TYR A 748 76.12 -33.42 24.59
N LEU A 749 74.91 -33.31 25.11
CA LEU A 749 73.90 -34.34 25.08
C LEU A 749 72.83 -33.90 24.10
N PHE A 750 72.71 -34.61 22.97
CA PHE A 750 71.72 -34.35 21.93
C PHE A 750 70.61 -35.39 22.07
N GLY A 751 69.48 -35.00 22.67
CA GLY A 751 68.47 -35.93 23.15
C GLY A 751 69.04 -36.85 24.24
N LEU A 752 69.24 -38.13 23.92
CA LEU A 752 69.87 -39.10 24.82
C LEU A 752 71.32 -39.42 24.43
N ARG A 753 71.77 -38.93 23.27
CA ARG A 753 73.09 -39.27 22.73
C ARG A 753 74.15 -38.28 23.17
N LYS A 754 75.17 -38.76 23.89
CA LYS A 754 76.39 -37.98 24.13
C LYS A 754 77.15 -37.80 22.81
N ILE A 755 77.39 -36.55 22.43
CA ILE A 755 78.12 -36.15 21.24
C ILE A 755 79.33 -35.30 21.62
N TYR A 756 80.33 -35.25 20.74
CA TYR A 756 81.48 -34.36 20.86
C TYR A 756 81.50 -33.42 19.65
N ALA A 757 81.47 -32.12 19.89
CA ALA A 757 81.49 -31.09 18.87
C ALA A 757 82.79 -30.27 18.94
N LYS A 758 83.35 -29.94 17.78
CA LYS A 758 84.54 -29.11 17.63
C LYS A 758 84.47 -28.30 16.34
N ILE A 759 85.14 -27.17 16.30
CA ILE A 759 85.34 -26.40 15.05
C ILE A 759 86.53 -26.98 14.30
N LEU A 760 86.31 -27.40 13.04
CA LEU A 760 87.37 -27.76 12.08
C LEU A 760 87.18 -26.90 10.82
N ASN A 761 88.25 -26.24 10.37
CA ASN A 761 88.25 -25.36 9.18
C ASN A 761 87.10 -24.33 9.19
N GLY A 762 86.81 -23.73 10.36
CA GLY A 762 85.73 -22.75 10.55
C GLY A 762 84.31 -23.31 10.53
N LYS A 763 84.12 -24.63 10.39
CA LYS A 763 82.81 -25.29 10.43
C LYS A 763 82.64 -26.10 11.71
N LEU A 764 81.44 -26.07 12.28
CA LEU A 764 81.09 -26.88 13.44
C LEU A 764 80.83 -28.32 13.00
N VAL A 765 81.59 -29.26 13.57
CA VAL A 765 81.50 -30.68 13.26
C VAL A 765 81.33 -31.54 14.52
N VAL A 766 80.60 -32.63 14.38
CA VAL A 766 80.30 -33.61 15.42
C VAL A 766 81.03 -34.92 15.12
N GLY A 767 81.70 -35.50 16.12
CA GLY A 767 82.37 -36.80 16.02
C GLY A 767 81.37 -37.96 15.97
N VAL A 768 81.45 -38.81 14.94
CA VAL A 768 80.51 -39.92 14.70
C VAL A 768 81.22 -41.20 14.26
N GLY A 769 81.60 -42.05 15.22
CA GLY A 769 81.93 -43.48 15.03
C GLY A 769 83.19 -43.86 14.20
N GLY A 770 83.65 -42.98 13.32
CA GLY A 770 84.77 -43.21 12.40
C GLY A 770 85.18 -41.94 11.63
N GLY A 771 84.68 -40.77 12.03
CA GLY A 771 84.97 -39.48 11.37
C GLY A 771 84.24 -38.31 12.02
N TYR A 772 84.28 -37.16 11.35
CA TYR A 772 83.57 -35.94 11.73
C TYR A 772 82.50 -35.59 10.67
N MET A 773 81.32 -35.17 11.12
CA MET A 773 80.22 -34.75 10.23
C MET A 773 79.76 -33.33 10.58
N VAL A 774 79.39 -32.53 9.58
CA VAL A 774 78.88 -31.15 9.79
C VAL A 774 77.58 -31.18 10.60
N ILE A 775 77.42 -30.22 11.51
CA ILE A 775 76.30 -30.15 12.46
C ILE A 775 74.91 -30.19 11.77
N ASP A 776 74.73 -29.50 10.65
CA ASP A 776 73.48 -29.49 9.89
C ASP A 776 73.03 -30.91 9.51
N LYS A 777 73.92 -31.64 8.84
CA LYS A 777 73.68 -33.03 8.43
C LYS A 777 73.56 -33.98 9.63
N PHE A 778 74.22 -33.66 10.76
CA PHE A 778 74.05 -34.41 12.00
C PHE A 778 72.64 -34.24 12.57
N ILE A 779 72.12 -33.01 12.65
CA ILE A 779 70.76 -32.74 13.13
C ILE A 779 69.74 -33.41 12.20
N GLU A 780 69.86 -33.25 10.88
CA GLU A 780 68.97 -33.89 9.90
C GLU A 780 68.95 -35.42 10.06
N THR A 781 70.13 -36.07 10.16
CA THR A 781 70.23 -37.54 10.23
C THR A 781 69.74 -38.13 11.57
N TYR A 782 69.99 -37.44 12.69
CA TYR A 782 69.79 -38.01 14.03
C TYR A 782 68.66 -37.39 14.85
N SER A 783 68.11 -36.24 14.45
CA SER A 783 67.04 -35.57 15.21
C SER A 783 65.83 -36.47 15.40
N GLU A 784 65.32 -37.04 14.31
CA GLU A 784 64.15 -37.92 14.36
C GLU A 784 64.42 -39.21 15.15
N GLN A 785 65.63 -39.75 15.07
CA GLN A 785 66.02 -40.95 15.83
C GLN A 785 66.02 -40.69 17.34
N GLU A 786 66.55 -39.55 17.78
CA GLU A 786 66.54 -39.17 19.20
C GLU A 786 65.15 -38.77 19.68
N LEU A 787 64.35 -38.04 18.89
CA LEU A 787 62.94 -37.75 19.18
C LEU A 787 62.11 -39.03 19.38
N ARG A 788 62.26 -40.02 18.50
CA ARG A 788 61.60 -41.33 18.63
C ARG A 788 62.02 -42.06 19.92
N LYS A 789 63.28 -41.94 20.36
CA LYS A 789 63.72 -42.50 21.65
C LYS A 789 63.14 -41.73 22.83
N LEU A 790 63.18 -40.40 22.79
CA LEU A 790 62.63 -39.52 23.83
C LEU A 790 61.14 -39.77 24.05
N ARG A 791 60.34 -39.87 22.98
CA ARG A 791 58.91 -40.21 23.08
C ARG A 791 58.65 -41.57 23.73
N ARG A 792 59.47 -42.59 23.45
CA ARG A 792 59.36 -43.90 24.12
C ARG A 792 59.65 -43.80 25.62
N ILE A 793 60.63 -42.98 26.01
CA ILE A 793 60.97 -42.77 27.42
C ILE A 793 59.91 -41.91 28.11
N ALA A 794 59.42 -40.83 27.51
CA ALA A 794 58.31 -40.03 28.04
C ALA A 794 57.08 -40.90 28.33
N LYS A 795 56.67 -41.75 27.36
CA LYS A 795 55.60 -42.73 27.53
C LYS A 795 55.88 -43.72 28.68
N ARG A 796 57.14 -44.18 28.84
CA ARG A 796 57.53 -45.14 29.89
C ARG A 796 57.53 -44.52 31.28
N GLU A 797 58.01 -43.29 31.42
CA GLU A 797 58.06 -42.57 32.70
C GLU A 797 56.72 -41.91 33.06
N GLY A 798 55.70 -41.97 32.19
CA GLY A 798 54.37 -41.39 32.40
C GLY A 798 54.33 -39.86 32.29
N VAL A 799 55.30 -39.27 31.59
CA VAL A 799 55.51 -37.82 31.53
C VAL A 799 54.90 -37.24 30.25
N SER A 800 54.02 -36.24 30.39
CA SER A 800 53.24 -35.66 29.28
C SER A 800 54.04 -34.75 28.34
N SER A 801 55.15 -34.16 28.79
CA SER A 801 56.09 -33.42 27.93
C SER A 801 57.48 -34.06 27.91
N ILE A 802 58.16 -33.98 26.75
CA ILE A 802 59.55 -34.41 26.59
C ILE A 802 60.51 -33.51 27.41
N GLU A 803 60.10 -32.27 27.69
CA GLU A 803 60.91 -31.24 28.36
C GLU A 803 61.09 -31.52 29.87
N GLU A 804 60.16 -32.27 30.47
CA GLU A 804 60.20 -32.67 31.88
C GLU A 804 61.13 -33.87 32.16
N LEU A 805 61.64 -34.54 31.11
CA LEU A 805 62.56 -35.67 31.27
C LEU A 805 63.94 -35.23 31.77
N ASN A 806 64.42 -35.83 32.85
CA ASN A 806 65.80 -35.66 33.32
C ASN A 806 66.80 -36.43 32.44
N LEU A 807 67.09 -35.87 31.26
CA LEU A 807 67.95 -36.43 30.22
C LEU A 807 69.32 -36.91 30.74
N GLU A 808 69.89 -36.22 31.73
CA GLU A 808 71.23 -36.52 32.25
C GLU A 808 71.25 -37.79 33.11
N ALA A 809 70.23 -37.99 33.95
CA ALA A 809 70.10 -39.22 34.74
C ALA A 809 69.87 -40.45 33.83
N ILE A 810 69.10 -40.27 32.75
CA ILE A 810 68.70 -41.33 31.84
C ILE A 810 69.84 -41.72 30.89
N ALA A 811 70.55 -40.74 30.32
CA ALA A 811 71.61 -41.00 29.35
C ALA A 811 72.94 -41.49 29.96
N LEU A 812 73.20 -41.17 31.24
CA LEU A 812 74.43 -41.61 31.94
C LEU A 812 74.24 -42.87 32.78
N GLY A 813 72.99 -43.29 32.99
CA GLY A 813 72.63 -44.45 33.82
C GLY A 813 72.85 -44.22 35.33
N PRO A 814 72.34 -45.13 36.18
CA PRO A 814 72.59 -45.06 37.62
C PRO A 814 74.09 -45.26 37.89
N LYS A 815 74.74 -44.23 38.45
CA LYS A 815 76.14 -44.29 38.90
C LYS A 815 76.26 -45.37 39.98
N SER A 816 76.80 -46.53 39.61
CA SER A 816 76.97 -47.65 40.53
C SER A 816 77.96 -47.28 41.64
N SER A 817 77.44 -47.15 42.87
CA SER A 817 78.26 -46.97 44.06
C SER A 817 79.14 -48.20 44.28
N THR A 818 80.43 -47.98 44.44
CA THR A 818 81.45 -49.01 44.57
C THR A 818 81.31 -49.84 45.86
N GLY A 819 80.96 -51.12 45.69
CA GLY A 819 81.51 -52.23 46.48
C GLY A 819 80.71 -52.75 47.69
N ARG A 820 80.35 -54.05 47.64
CA ARG A 820 80.85 -55.06 48.60
C ARG A 820 80.60 -56.50 48.14
N SER A 821 81.35 -57.41 48.76
CA SER A 821 81.49 -58.85 48.42
C SER A 821 80.28 -59.72 48.81
N PRO A 822 80.17 -60.96 48.29
CA PRO A 822 78.98 -61.79 48.41
C PRO A 822 78.98 -62.69 49.66
N THR A 823 77.79 -63.01 50.21
CA THR A 823 77.59 -64.19 51.07
C THR A 823 76.17 -64.77 50.96
N ALA A 824 76.10 -65.93 50.31
CA ALA A 824 75.43 -67.14 50.79
C ALA A 824 73.89 -67.21 51.06
N LYS A 825 73.32 -68.30 50.55
CA LYS A 825 72.17 -69.10 51.05
C LYS A 825 70.73 -68.70 50.64
N SER A 826 70.18 -69.59 49.81
CA SER A 826 68.79 -70.09 49.81
C SER A 826 68.36 -70.59 51.21
N PRO A 827 67.05 -70.82 51.55
CA PRO A 827 66.09 -71.49 50.67
C PRO A 827 64.57 -71.21 50.82
N THR A 828 63.81 -71.79 49.88
CA THR A 828 62.42 -72.31 50.01
C THR A 828 61.29 -71.43 50.56
N GLY A 829 60.19 -71.35 49.78
CA GLY A 829 58.90 -71.84 50.30
C GLY A 829 57.61 -71.07 49.95
N LYS A 830 56.77 -71.74 49.15
CA LYS A 830 55.29 -71.86 49.29
C LYS A 830 54.41 -70.59 49.21
N SER A 831 53.41 -70.68 48.32
CA SER A 831 52.13 -69.94 48.37
C SER A 831 51.41 -70.15 49.73
N PRO A 832 50.47 -69.26 50.13
CA PRO A 832 49.08 -69.52 49.72
C PRO A 832 48.11 -68.31 49.58
N LYS A 833 47.04 -68.57 48.83
CA LYS A 833 45.66 -68.07 48.90
C LYS A 833 45.28 -67.10 50.07
N GLY A 834 44.77 -65.92 49.71
CA GLY A 834 43.31 -65.67 49.75
C GLY A 834 42.69 -64.77 50.84
N LYS A 835 41.66 -64.03 50.38
CA LYS A 835 40.40 -63.62 51.06
C LYS A 835 40.35 -62.47 52.11
N THR A 836 39.65 -61.41 51.69
CA THR A 836 38.57 -60.64 52.40
C THR A 836 38.80 -60.03 53.80
N THR A 837 38.49 -58.73 53.94
CA THR A 837 37.55 -58.06 54.90
C THR A 837 37.87 -56.54 54.97
N THR A 838 37.01 -55.63 54.49
CA THR A 838 35.94 -54.88 55.21
C THR A 838 36.34 -54.14 56.49
N PHE A 839 36.31 -52.79 56.47
CA PHE A 839 35.82 -51.80 57.49
C PHE A 839 36.03 -50.39 56.85
N SER A 840 35.06 -49.48 56.65
CA SER A 840 34.16 -48.76 57.59
C SER A 840 34.96 -47.84 58.55
N SER A 841 34.72 -46.52 58.72
CA SER A 841 33.53 -45.70 58.41
C SER A 841 33.70 -44.16 58.61
N LYS A 842 32.79 -43.35 58.00
CA LYS A 842 32.24 -42.02 58.43
C LYS A 842 33.20 -40.80 58.43
N SER A 843 32.78 -39.52 58.27
CA SER A 843 31.48 -38.78 58.25
C SER A 843 31.71 -37.33 57.70
N SER A 844 30.77 -36.42 57.34
CA SER A 844 29.32 -36.36 57.03
C SER A 844 28.97 -34.89 56.56
N ILE A 845 27.72 -34.39 56.70
CA ILE A 845 27.22 -32.98 56.54
C ILE A 845 27.06 -32.47 55.07
N ASN A 846 25.93 -31.94 54.55
CA ASN A 846 24.50 -31.76 54.95
C ASN A 846 23.63 -31.64 53.64
N GLY A 847 22.38 -32.15 53.54
CA GLY A 847 21.11 -31.38 53.60
C GLY A 847 20.65 -30.77 52.23
N THR A 848 19.37 -30.72 51.78
CA THR A 848 18.06 -31.02 52.40
C THR A 848 16.90 -31.06 51.35
N ALA A 849 15.89 -31.95 51.50
CA ALA A 849 14.48 -31.88 51.02
C ALA A 849 14.18 -31.82 49.47
N ARG A 850 13.00 -32.19 48.91
CA ARG A 850 11.68 -32.66 49.45
C ARG A 850 10.81 -33.34 48.33
N SER A 851 9.98 -34.35 48.68
CA SER A 851 8.66 -34.75 48.07
C SER A 851 8.52 -35.03 46.55
N SER A 852 7.65 -35.93 46.03
CA SER A 852 6.75 -36.96 46.61
C SER A 852 6.04 -37.77 45.51
N MET A 853 5.79 -39.08 45.73
CA MET A 853 4.63 -39.94 45.28
C MET A 853 4.17 -39.92 43.79
N SER A 854 3.63 -40.99 43.17
CA SER A 854 3.02 -42.22 43.72
C SER A 854 3.21 -43.46 42.82
N SER A 855 2.82 -44.62 43.37
CA SER A 855 2.59 -45.91 42.68
C SER A 855 1.54 -45.80 41.54
N THR A 856 1.40 -46.76 40.60
CA THR A 856 0.78 -48.08 40.84
C THR A 856 0.99 -49.10 39.70
N THR A 857 1.06 -50.39 40.06
CA THR A 857 1.18 -51.61 39.21
C THR A 857 -0.04 -51.86 38.29
N LYS A 858 -0.03 -52.68 37.20
CA LYS A 858 0.06 -54.17 37.19
C LYS A 858 -0.24 -54.78 35.78
N LYS A 859 0.31 -55.99 35.49
CA LYS A 859 -0.10 -57.05 34.51
C LYS A 859 -0.23 -56.69 33.01
N VAL A 860 0.45 -57.36 32.06
CA VAL A 860 0.49 -58.80 31.64
C VAL A 860 -0.75 -59.26 30.84
N THR A 861 -0.57 -59.50 29.52
CA THR A 861 -1.01 -60.73 28.81
C THR A 861 -0.25 -60.94 27.47
N LYS A 862 -0.25 -62.18 26.95
CA LYS A 862 0.48 -62.66 25.76
C LYS A 862 -0.41 -62.69 24.49
N GLY A 863 0.23 -62.79 23.32
CA GLY A 863 -0.36 -63.25 22.04
C GLY A 863 0.22 -62.48 20.86
N ALA A 864 1.24 -62.93 20.11
CA ALA A 864 1.36 -64.15 19.30
C ALA A 864 0.37 -64.22 18.12
N ASN A 865 0.79 -63.72 16.95
CA ASN A 865 0.79 -64.43 15.67
C ASN A 865 1.40 -63.51 14.59
N GLY A 866 2.23 -64.07 13.71
CA GLY A 866 2.68 -63.39 12.50
C GLY A 866 2.08 -64.04 11.26
N MET A 867 2.09 -63.34 10.12
CA MET A 867 2.08 -64.00 8.81
C MET A 867 2.77 -63.13 7.76
N THR A 868 3.53 -63.80 6.91
CA THR A 868 4.36 -63.27 5.83
C THR A 868 3.57 -63.13 4.52
N THR A 869 4.28 -62.68 3.47
CA THR A 869 3.93 -62.76 2.03
C THR A 869 3.02 -61.65 1.49
N THR A 870 3.09 -61.19 0.23
CA THR A 870 4.08 -61.25 -0.88
C THR A 870 3.46 -60.44 -2.04
N THR A 871 4.25 -59.60 -2.72
CA THR A 871 4.12 -59.17 -4.14
C THR A 871 2.74 -59.08 -4.82
N MET A 872 2.36 -57.89 -5.32
CA MET A 872 2.24 -57.68 -6.78
C MET A 872 2.14 -56.21 -7.22
N THR A 873 2.86 -55.92 -8.31
CA THR A 873 2.73 -54.73 -9.16
C THR A 873 1.42 -54.75 -9.96
N ARG A 874 0.78 -53.59 -10.15
CA ARG A 874 -0.03 -53.36 -11.36
C ARG A 874 -0.15 -51.89 -11.76
N THR A 875 0.34 -51.59 -12.96
CA THR A 875 0.04 -50.40 -13.75
C THR A 875 -1.41 -50.39 -14.21
N PHE A 876 -2.02 -49.20 -14.36
CA PHE A 876 -3.11 -49.00 -15.32
C PHE A 876 -3.01 -47.64 -16.01
N ARG A 877 -3.43 -47.64 -17.29
CA ARG A 877 -3.36 -46.52 -18.25
C ARG A 877 -4.68 -46.54 -19.03
N SER A 878 -5.45 -45.47 -19.02
CA SER A 878 -6.65 -45.23 -19.86
C SER A 878 -6.92 -43.73 -19.86
N THR A 879 -6.63 -42.99 -20.93
CA THR A 879 -7.43 -42.78 -22.15
C THR A 879 -8.67 -41.89 -21.95
N LYS A 880 -8.60 -40.69 -22.55
CA LYS A 880 -9.63 -39.95 -23.29
C LYS A 880 -11.10 -40.16 -22.90
N ASN A 881 -11.77 -39.06 -22.57
CA ASN A 881 -12.50 -38.31 -23.60
C ASN A 881 -11.97 -36.88 -23.65
#